data_AF-A0A0D3JQF9-F1
#
_entry.id   AF-A0A0D3JQF9-F1
#
_cell.length_a   1.000
_cell.length_b   1.000
_cell.length_c   1.000
_cell.angle_alpha   90.00
_cell.angle_beta   90.00
_cell.angle_gamma   90.00
#
_symmetry.space_group_name_H-M   'P 1'
#
loop_
_entity.id
_entity.type
_entity.pdbx_description
1 polymer ?
#
loop_
_entity_poly.entity_id
_entity_poly.type
_entity_poly.pdbx_seq_one_letter_code
_entity_poly.pdbx_strand_id
1 'polypeptide(L)'
;MAPPDFYALLGVDRAATNEQVRNAYRDCAMQHHPDRGGDPAVWSALQRAYDTLSDPQKRAVYDRTKQDGSVGAEKAFGQAFAEKGEGAAQQRGLSIEAEMAEAKGKGSTLAAAGFDMSHAQGFEAWMRNQKGMGKQSFYTAEDLLRSRQYGNIEATESTAQPLPALSATAVRFDAHGPPEEVLYVDRACSLPDKLAHGEVLVHMLAACVTDEDLLRVQTPLTVLNDFPPFNRTNNKWEAVPLPATAGVEGVGVVIATAKNVPTLKDHPLEVKDWVLLRPEARRRPAGCWSTMAVVESSMLIKVPAQLMPVRHLACSRSLCTAYRLLEDYGSLRPGDTIIQNAADLPVGQAVVQLCKMLKIRSINLVPDDEAFEQTKELLVQLGASHVLRDNAKVGEFIDALGQMMPRLGIDSLGGEAGKRMSVALRPGGQLVMHSLQTGQVPTISPSLLMYQQISLHGFNMAQWVDENGVEAYKDMLNTIGELVQAGNLELATAEAPVRGMEPSALKAALSSHRRGAAGRPRERSVLVLGSEAAANEVYFELQASIRSMYGADEPQTPAAGAPPAQSAAPPLQSPVAASPQRPRASERWGDAAEMLAELSLSQYASAFEEEEMTSIELLEDIVSRGDGEKELMDALKEMGIKKMGHRQAIVGAVVGKL
;
A
#
# COMPACT_ATOMS: atom_id res chain seq x y z
N MET A 1 -28.32 -3.20 46.12
CA MET A 1 -27.78 -1.83 46.12
C MET A 1 -27.79 -1.33 44.69
N ALA A 2 -28.23 -0.10 44.44
CA ALA A 2 -28.10 0.51 43.11
C ALA A 2 -26.61 0.61 42.75
N PRO A 3 -26.22 0.44 41.46
CA PRO A 3 -24.83 0.58 41.05
C PRO A 3 -24.29 1.97 41.44
N PRO A 4 -23.08 2.06 41.99
CA PRO A 4 -22.53 3.30 42.51
C PRO A 4 -22.47 4.38 41.42
N ASP A 5 -22.85 5.60 41.78
CA ASP A 5 -22.77 6.77 40.90
C ASP A 5 -21.32 6.98 40.42
N PHE A 6 -21.11 7.34 39.15
CA PHE A 6 -19.76 7.54 38.58
C PHE A 6 -18.94 8.60 39.32
N TYR A 7 -19.58 9.63 39.88
CA TYR A 7 -18.92 10.62 40.73
C TYR A 7 -18.45 10.01 42.06
N ALA A 8 -19.31 9.20 42.68
CA ALA A 8 -18.96 8.49 43.91
C ALA A 8 -17.89 7.41 43.67
N LEU A 9 -17.89 6.79 42.48
CA LEU A 9 -16.90 5.77 42.10
C LEU A 9 -15.50 6.38 41.93
N LEU A 10 -15.40 7.60 41.42
CA LEU A 10 -14.14 8.35 41.33
C LEU A 10 -13.84 9.18 42.60
N GLY A 11 -14.75 9.20 43.58
CA GLY A 11 -14.56 9.96 44.82
C GLY A 11 -14.55 11.49 44.64
N VAL A 12 -15.22 12.00 43.59
CA VAL A 12 -15.25 13.44 43.26
C VAL A 12 -16.66 14.01 43.35
N ASP A 13 -16.76 15.31 43.63
CA ASP A 13 -18.04 16.02 43.65
C ASP A 13 -18.63 16.16 42.23
N ARG A 14 -19.96 16.32 42.12
CA ARG A 14 -20.63 16.56 40.83
C ARG A 14 -20.23 17.88 40.18
N ALA A 15 -19.80 18.86 40.97
CA ALA A 15 -19.22 20.12 40.49
C ALA A 15 -17.73 20.01 40.16
N ALA A 16 -17.11 18.82 40.26
CA ALA A 16 -15.68 18.65 40.02
C ALA A 16 -15.29 19.06 38.60
N THR A 17 -14.20 19.80 38.47
CA THR A 17 -13.65 20.17 37.15
C THR A 17 -13.13 18.92 36.42
N ASN A 18 -13.00 18.97 35.10
CA ASN A 18 -12.46 17.84 34.33
C ASN A 18 -11.02 17.48 34.77
N GLU A 19 -10.26 18.44 35.28
CA GLU A 19 -8.94 18.22 35.85
C GLU A 19 -9.01 17.42 37.16
N GLN A 20 -9.96 17.74 38.04
CA GLN A 20 -10.21 16.97 39.26
C GLN A 20 -10.69 15.55 38.96
N VAL A 21 -11.57 15.36 37.98
CA VAL A 21 -12.01 14.03 37.50
C VAL A 21 -10.82 13.22 36.97
N ARG A 22 -9.91 13.86 36.22
CA ARG A 22 -8.72 13.20 35.65
C ARG A 22 -7.68 12.83 36.69
N ASN A 23 -7.48 13.68 37.70
CA ASN A 23 -6.56 13.41 38.79
C ASN A 23 -7.10 12.29 39.68
N ALA A 24 -8.38 12.34 40.04
CA ALA A 24 -9.01 11.29 40.83
C ALA A 24 -9.02 9.92 40.12
N TYR A 25 -9.27 9.90 38.80
CA TYR A 25 -9.13 8.66 38.03
C TYR A 25 -7.70 8.12 38.03
N ARG A 26 -6.68 8.97 37.93
CA ARG A 26 -5.28 8.52 38.00
C ARG A 26 -4.96 7.89 39.36
N ASP A 27 -5.46 8.49 40.44
CA ASP A 27 -5.25 7.99 41.79
C ASP A 27 -5.96 6.64 42.02
N CYS A 28 -7.24 6.54 41.61
CA CYS A 28 -7.98 5.28 41.63
C CYS A 28 -7.33 4.22 40.73
N ALA A 29 -6.82 4.61 39.56
CA ALA A 29 -6.21 3.70 38.62
C ALA A 29 -4.88 3.14 39.15
N MET A 30 -4.09 3.93 39.89
CA MET A 30 -2.88 3.43 40.53
C MET A 30 -3.18 2.40 41.63
N GLN A 31 -4.29 2.57 42.34
CA GLN A 31 -4.71 1.70 43.45
C GLN A 31 -5.41 0.43 42.99
N HIS A 32 -6.20 0.50 41.91
CA HIS A 32 -7.05 -0.60 41.45
C HIS A 32 -6.60 -1.25 40.13
N HIS A 33 -5.36 -0.98 39.68
CA HIS A 33 -4.84 -1.61 38.46
C HIS A 33 -4.76 -3.16 38.62
N PRO A 34 -5.21 -3.94 37.64
CA PRO A 34 -5.14 -5.41 37.69
C PRO A 34 -3.72 -5.95 37.91
N ASP A 35 -2.72 -5.33 37.26
CA ASP A 35 -1.30 -5.69 37.42
C ASP A 35 -0.73 -5.39 38.83
N ARG A 36 -1.48 -4.66 39.67
CA ARG A 36 -1.15 -4.39 41.08
C ARG A 36 -2.06 -5.12 42.06
N GLY A 37 -2.84 -6.09 41.57
CA GLY A 37 -3.75 -6.90 42.39
C GLY A 37 -5.15 -6.31 42.57
N GLY A 38 -5.54 -5.31 41.76
CA GLY A 38 -6.90 -4.75 41.76
C GLY A 38 -7.93 -5.65 41.08
N ASP A 39 -9.19 -5.56 41.51
CA ASP A 39 -10.31 -6.32 40.93
C ASP A 39 -10.63 -5.84 39.50
N PRO A 40 -10.59 -6.73 38.47
CA PRO A 40 -10.93 -6.39 37.09
C PRO A 40 -12.32 -5.78 36.90
N ALA A 41 -13.30 -6.15 37.74
CA ALA A 41 -14.65 -5.59 37.68
C ALA A 41 -14.69 -4.13 38.14
N VAL A 42 -13.92 -3.82 39.20
CA VAL A 42 -13.75 -2.45 39.72
C VAL A 42 -12.98 -1.59 38.73
N TRP A 43 -11.92 -2.15 38.12
CA TRP A 43 -11.15 -1.49 37.06
C TRP A 43 -12.03 -1.10 35.87
N SER A 44 -12.86 -2.02 35.36
CA SER A 44 -13.78 -1.75 34.25
C SER A 44 -14.83 -0.68 34.61
N ALA A 45 -15.27 -0.62 35.86
CA ALA A 45 -16.20 0.40 36.32
C ALA A 45 -15.53 1.79 36.39
N LEU A 46 -14.29 1.88 36.87
CA LEU A 46 -13.50 3.11 36.92
C LEU A 46 -13.22 3.68 35.53
N GLN A 47 -12.88 2.82 34.56
CA GLN A 47 -12.67 3.23 33.16
C GLN A 47 -13.96 3.83 32.57
N ARG A 48 -15.11 3.19 32.77
CA ARG A 48 -16.39 3.70 32.27
C ARG A 48 -16.80 5.02 32.92
N ALA A 49 -16.55 5.18 34.22
CA ALA A 49 -16.80 6.44 34.92
C ALA A 49 -15.92 7.57 34.37
N TYR A 50 -14.63 7.33 34.14
CA TYR A 50 -13.73 8.31 33.57
C TYR A 50 -14.08 8.65 32.11
N ASP A 51 -14.37 7.66 31.27
CA ASP A 51 -14.74 7.87 29.86
C ASP A 51 -16.02 8.70 29.70
N THR A 52 -16.90 8.64 30.69
CA THR A 52 -18.18 9.37 30.72
C THR A 52 -18.01 10.77 31.34
N LEU A 53 -17.29 10.90 32.47
CA LEU A 53 -17.16 12.15 33.22
C LEU A 53 -16.05 13.08 32.69
N SER A 54 -15.06 12.57 31.95
CA SER A 54 -14.00 13.39 31.36
C SER A 54 -14.42 14.12 30.07
N ASP A 55 -15.49 13.65 29.41
CA ASP A 55 -16.07 14.25 28.22
C ASP A 55 -17.27 15.13 28.60
N PRO A 56 -17.24 16.45 28.34
CA PRO A 56 -18.33 17.36 28.71
C PRO A 56 -19.70 16.99 28.14
N GLN A 57 -19.76 16.41 26.93
CA GLN A 57 -21.02 16.05 26.28
C GLN A 57 -21.61 14.77 26.89
N LYS A 58 -20.77 13.74 27.11
CA LYS A 58 -21.21 12.49 27.76
C LYS A 58 -21.60 12.72 29.22
N ARG A 59 -20.85 13.57 29.93
CA ARG A 59 -21.16 14.00 31.31
C ARG A 59 -22.51 14.71 31.38
N ALA A 60 -22.77 15.65 30.48
CA ALA A 60 -24.06 16.36 30.44
C ALA A 60 -25.25 15.41 30.17
N VAL A 61 -25.06 14.38 29.32
CA VAL A 61 -26.09 13.35 29.07
C VAL A 61 -26.28 12.46 30.30
N TYR A 62 -25.19 12.07 30.98
CA TYR A 62 -25.21 11.28 32.22
C TYR A 62 -25.91 12.04 33.36
N ASP A 63 -25.63 13.32 33.53
CA ASP A 63 -26.24 14.16 34.56
C ASP A 63 -27.74 14.37 34.31
N ARG A 64 -28.13 14.57 33.04
CA ARG A 64 -29.53 14.74 32.61
C ARG A 64 -30.34 13.45 32.80
N THR A 65 -29.78 12.30 32.44
CA THR A 65 -30.44 10.98 32.57
C THR A 65 -30.63 10.54 34.03
N LYS A 66 -29.84 11.06 34.97
CA LYS A 66 -30.00 10.81 36.41
C LYS A 66 -30.97 11.78 37.12
N GLN A 67 -31.24 12.96 36.57
CA GLN A 67 -32.17 13.95 37.16
C GLN A 67 -33.65 13.64 36.87
N ASP A 68 -33.97 13.12 35.68
CA ASP A 68 -35.37 12.95 35.24
C ASP A 68 -36.02 11.60 35.63
N GLY A 69 -35.33 10.75 36.39
CA GLY A 69 -35.89 9.52 36.99
C GLY A 69 -36.53 8.52 36.01
N SER A 70 -36.42 8.73 34.69
CA SER A 70 -37.04 7.93 33.64
C SER A 70 -36.01 7.22 32.77
N VAL A 71 -36.26 5.95 32.53
CA VAL A 71 -35.48 5.05 31.68
C VAL A 71 -35.75 5.38 30.21
N GLY A 72 -34.71 5.47 29.38
CA GLY A 72 -34.82 5.19 27.94
C GLY A 72 -34.55 6.36 26.99
N ALA A 73 -33.32 6.42 26.48
CA ALA A 73 -32.97 7.09 25.22
C ALA A 73 -32.03 6.22 24.33
N GLU A 74 -31.33 5.24 24.91
CA GLU A 74 -30.61 4.19 24.16
C GLU A 74 -31.54 3.25 23.38
N LYS A 75 -32.79 3.08 23.85
CA LYS A 75 -33.80 2.26 23.17
C LYS A 75 -34.37 2.94 21.91
N ALA A 76 -34.42 4.27 21.86
CA ALA A 76 -35.01 5.01 20.73
C ALA A 76 -34.04 5.19 19.55
N PHE A 77 -32.73 5.31 19.81
CA PHE A 77 -31.73 5.41 18.73
C PHE A 77 -31.35 4.03 18.17
N GLY A 78 -31.33 2.99 19.01
CA GLY A 78 -31.11 1.60 18.58
C GLY A 78 -32.29 0.99 17.79
N GLN A 79 -33.54 1.35 18.13
CA GLN A 79 -34.72 0.81 17.43
C GLN A 79 -34.90 1.37 16.01
N ALA A 80 -34.42 2.59 15.70
CA ALA A 80 -34.46 3.14 14.34
C ALA A 80 -33.48 2.44 13.37
N PHE A 81 -32.40 1.84 13.88
CA PHE A 81 -31.47 1.03 13.10
C PHE A 81 -31.81 -0.47 13.09
N ALA A 82 -32.59 -0.95 14.06
CA ALA A 82 -32.92 -2.38 14.22
C ALA A 82 -34.24 -2.82 13.53
N GLU A 83 -35.16 -1.92 13.17
CA GLU A 83 -36.48 -2.32 12.61
C GLU A 83 -36.49 -2.72 11.12
N LYS A 84 -35.35 -2.99 10.48
CA LYS A 84 -35.32 -3.59 9.12
C LYS A 84 -34.47 -4.86 8.96
N GLY A 85 -34.12 -5.52 10.04
CA GLY A 85 -33.56 -6.86 10.01
C GLY A 85 -34.06 -7.68 11.19
N GLU A 86 -34.61 -8.86 10.89
CA GLU A 86 -34.74 -9.99 11.84
C GLU A 86 -36.00 -10.06 12.71
N GLY A 87 -37.15 -10.19 12.05
CA GLY A 87 -38.30 -10.91 12.59
C GLY A 87 -38.39 -12.34 12.05
N ALA A 88 -37.45 -13.24 12.38
CA ALA A 88 -37.61 -14.69 12.17
C ALA A 88 -36.47 -15.54 12.80
N ALA A 89 -36.17 -15.38 14.09
CA ALA A 89 -35.39 -16.37 14.84
C ALA A 89 -35.77 -16.37 16.32
N GLN A 90 -37.07 -16.33 16.62
CA GLN A 90 -37.58 -16.46 17.98
C GLN A 90 -38.51 -17.67 18.05
N GLN A 91 -37.93 -18.88 18.00
CA GLN A 91 -38.57 -20.09 18.54
C GLN A 91 -37.60 -21.28 18.58
N ARG A 92 -36.69 -21.26 19.56
CA ARG A 92 -36.35 -22.40 20.43
C ARG A 92 -35.20 -21.96 21.33
N GLY A 93 -35.46 -21.94 22.64
CA GLY A 93 -34.47 -21.61 23.64
C GLY A 93 -33.35 -22.65 23.64
N LEU A 94 -32.19 -22.27 23.15
CA LEU A 94 -30.93 -22.98 23.31
C LEU A 94 -29.90 -21.91 23.70
N SER A 95 -29.42 -21.98 24.94
CA SER A 95 -28.36 -21.09 25.41
C SER A 95 -27.05 -21.50 24.75
N ILE A 96 -26.47 -20.59 23.98
CA ILE A 96 -25.16 -20.73 23.32
C ILE A 96 -24.06 -21.15 24.33
N GLU A 97 -24.18 -20.72 25.59
CA GLU A 97 -23.26 -21.10 26.67
C GLU A 97 -23.29 -22.60 27.03
N ALA A 98 -24.41 -23.29 26.84
CA ALA A 98 -24.54 -24.72 27.11
C ALA A 98 -24.01 -25.59 25.95
N GLU A 99 -24.22 -25.18 24.70
CA GLU A 99 -23.66 -25.89 23.53
C GLU A 99 -22.14 -25.71 23.43
N MET A 100 -21.61 -24.54 23.80
CA MET A 100 -20.15 -24.31 23.88
C MET A 100 -19.47 -25.13 24.98
N ALA A 101 -20.19 -25.48 26.05
CA ALA A 101 -19.71 -26.38 27.08
C ALA A 101 -19.75 -27.86 26.62
N GLU A 102 -20.75 -28.26 25.84
CA GLU A 102 -20.85 -29.63 25.30
C GLU A 102 -19.88 -29.89 24.12
N ALA A 103 -19.61 -28.87 23.29
CA ALA A 103 -18.66 -28.96 22.17
C ALA A 103 -17.19 -29.13 22.60
N LYS A 104 -16.85 -28.77 23.85
CA LYS A 104 -15.53 -29.06 24.44
C LYS A 104 -15.34 -30.54 24.82
N GLY A 105 -16.41 -31.34 24.85
CA GLY A 105 -16.39 -32.72 25.32
C GLY A 105 -16.37 -33.81 24.23
N LYS A 106 -16.57 -33.49 22.95
CA LYS A 106 -16.67 -34.49 21.88
C LYS A 106 -15.71 -34.14 20.73
N GLY A 107 -14.59 -34.84 20.68
CA GLY A 107 -13.53 -34.63 19.71
C GLY A 107 -13.93 -35.01 18.28
N SER A 108 -13.50 -34.18 17.32
CA SER A 108 -13.32 -34.57 15.92
C SER A 108 -11.99 -34.01 15.38
N THR A 109 -11.01 -34.91 15.31
CA THR A 109 -9.91 -35.08 14.34
C THR A 109 -9.58 -33.96 13.32
N LEU A 110 -9.23 -32.76 13.77
CA LEU A 110 -8.39 -31.82 12.99
C LEU A 110 -7.45 -30.97 13.88
N ALA A 111 -7.27 -31.36 15.14
CA ALA A 111 -6.49 -30.64 16.14
C ALA A 111 -5.29 -31.46 16.68
N ALA A 112 -4.52 -32.10 15.80
CA ALA A 112 -3.35 -32.90 16.21
C ALA A 112 -1.99 -32.19 16.05
N ALA A 113 -1.94 -30.88 15.78
CA ALA A 113 -0.64 -30.19 15.63
C ALA A 113 -0.62 -28.69 16.02
N GLY A 114 -1.32 -28.26 17.08
CA GLY A 114 -1.26 -26.82 17.43
C GLY A 114 -1.68 -26.36 18.83
N PHE A 115 -2.25 -27.20 19.69
CA PHE A 115 -2.63 -26.79 21.04
C PHE A 115 -1.72 -27.42 22.09
N ASP A 116 -0.45 -26.99 22.08
CA ASP A 116 0.39 -27.03 23.28
C ASP A 116 1.31 -25.80 23.30
N MET A 117 0.71 -24.62 23.07
CA MET A 117 1.45 -23.36 23.09
C MET A 117 1.01 -22.54 24.32
N SER A 118 1.97 -22.20 25.17
CA SER A 118 1.73 -21.37 26.35
C SER A 118 1.26 -19.96 25.96
N HIS A 119 0.61 -19.23 26.87
CA HIS A 119 0.19 -17.83 26.65
C HIS A 119 1.34 -16.93 26.14
N ALA A 120 2.59 -17.23 26.53
CA ALA A 120 3.78 -16.54 26.02
C ALA A 120 4.07 -16.87 24.55
N GLN A 121 3.90 -18.12 24.13
CA GLN A 121 4.09 -18.54 22.73
C GLN A 121 2.96 -18.05 21.82
N GLY A 122 1.74 -17.91 22.34
CA GLY A 122 0.62 -17.27 21.64
C GLY A 122 0.85 -15.75 21.46
N PHE A 123 1.38 -15.08 22.48
CA PHE A 123 1.76 -13.66 22.41
C PHE A 123 2.94 -13.43 21.45
N GLU A 124 3.94 -14.31 21.44
CA GLU A 124 5.03 -14.26 20.46
C GLU A 124 4.56 -14.52 19.03
N ALA A 125 3.63 -15.46 18.81
CA ALA A 125 3.05 -15.70 17.49
C ALA A 125 2.23 -14.50 17.00
N TRP A 126 1.52 -13.83 17.90
CA TRP A 126 0.79 -12.60 17.61
C TRP A 126 1.74 -11.41 17.33
N MET A 127 2.84 -11.29 18.09
CA MET A 127 3.91 -10.30 17.83
C MET A 127 4.63 -10.54 16.49
N ARG A 128 4.80 -11.80 16.06
CA ARG A 128 5.31 -12.17 14.74
C ARG A 128 4.37 -11.72 13.61
N ASN A 129 3.05 -11.88 13.81
CA ASN A 129 2.04 -11.50 12.83
C ASN A 129 1.82 -9.98 12.71
N GLN A 130 1.98 -9.21 13.79
CA GLN A 130 1.86 -7.74 13.71
C GLN A 130 3.06 -7.04 13.05
N LYS A 131 4.21 -7.72 12.92
CA LYS A 131 5.45 -7.12 12.38
C LYS A 131 5.87 -7.64 11.01
N GLY A 132 5.00 -8.38 10.30
CA GLY A 132 5.35 -8.94 8.99
C GLY A 132 6.52 -9.93 9.04
N MET A 133 6.78 -10.55 10.19
CA MET A 133 7.90 -11.48 10.38
C MET A 133 7.45 -12.90 10.06
N GLY A 134 7.55 -13.29 8.79
CA GLY A 134 7.61 -14.71 8.44
C GLY A 134 8.85 -15.35 9.07
N LYS A 135 8.68 -16.46 9.81
CA LYS A 135 9.64 -17.48 10.32
C LYS A 135 11.12 -17.16 10.69
N GLN A 136 11.68 -15.96 10.53
CA GLN A 136 13.06 -15.63 10.90
C GLN A 136 13.08 -14.60 12.05
N SER A 137 13.63 -15.00 13.20
CA SER A 137 13.60 -14.25 14.47
C SER A 137 14.72 -13.22 14.67
N PHE A 138 15.43 -12.80 13.63
CA PHE A 138 16.46 -11.76 13.75
C PHE A 138 16.39 -10.77 12.59
N TYR A 139 16.46 -9.48 12.89
CA TYR A 139 16.79 -8.46 11.88
C TYR A 139 18.19 -8.77 11.36
N THR A 140 18.30 -9.04 10.06
CA THR A 140 19.59 -9.05 9.39
C THR A 140 20.11 -7.61 9.29
N ALA A 141 21.41 -7.42 9.05
CA ALA A 141 21.95 -6.08 8.75
C ALA A 141 21.17 -5.42 7.58
N GLU A 142 20.70 -6.25 6.65
CA GLU A 142 19.87 -5.88 5.50
C GLU A 142 18.46 -5.41 5.89
N ASP A 143 17.82 -6.04 6.90
CA ASP A 143 16.52 -5.60 7.42
C ASP A 143 16.63 -4.27 8.18
N LEU A 144 17.77 -4.01 8.83
CA LEU A 144 18.08 -2.72 9.44
C LEU A 144 18.33 -1.64 8.39
N LEU A 145 19.05 -1.97 7.30
CA LEU A 145 19.31 -1.10 6.14
C LEU A 145 18.03 -0.74 5.34
N ARG A 146 17.07 -1.66 5.27
CA ARG A 146 15.78 -1.46 4.57
C ARG A 146 14.72 -0.76 5.43
N SER A 147 14.89 -0.69 6.76
CA SER A 147 13.86 -0.14 7.64
C SER A 147 13.80 1.39 7.56
N ARG A 148 12.88 1.93 6.77
CA ARG A 148 12.53 3.37 6.76
C ARG A 148 12.12 3.91 8.15
N GLN A 149 11.82 3.01 9.10
CA GLN A 149 11.42 3.33 10.47
C GLN A 149 12.60 3.76 11.36
N TYR A 150 13.85 3.49 10.96
CA TYR A 150 15.07 3.85 11.69
C TYR A 150 16.01 4.72 10.83
N GLY A 151 15.46 5.75 10.19
CA GLY A 151 16.24 6.66 9.35
C GLY A 151 16.65 5.99 8.04
N ASN A 152 16.58 6.75 6.95
CA ASN A 152 17.30 6.35 5.75
C ASN A 152 18.76 6.14 6.17
N ILE A 153 19.27 4.92 6.08
CA ILE A 153 20.71 4.79 5.89
C ILE A 153 20.92 5.37 4.50
N GLU A 154 21.19 6.69 4.46
CA GLU A 154 21.68 7.33 3.26
C GLU A 154 22.80 6.44 2.74
N ALA A 155 22.76 6.11 1.45
CA ALA A 155 23.83 5.36 0.83
C ALA A 155 25.14 5.98 1.29
N THR A 156 25.89 5.27 2.14
CA THR A 156 27.24 5.73 2.47
C THR A 156 27.95 5.91 1.13
N GLU A 157 28.83 6.89 0.99
CA GLU A 157 29.56 7.13 -0.27
C GLU A 157 30.20 5.84 -0.83
N SER A 158 30.46 4.85 0.05
CA SER A 158 30.99 3.52 -0.30
C SER A 158 30.04 2.60 -1.10
N THR A 159 28.71 2.75 -0.99
CA THR A 159 27.71 1.87 -1.65
C THR A 159 26.96 2.54 -2.80
N ALA A 160 27.06 3.87 -2.94
CA ALA A 160 26.42 4.58 -4.03
C ALA A 160 27.14 4.31 -5.37
N GLN A 161 26.36 4.14 -6.44
CA GLN A 161 26.91 4.16 -7.79
C GLN A 161 26.56 5.49 -8.46
N PRO A 162 27.53 6.39 -8.67
CA PRO A 162 27.29 7.64 -9.38
C PRO A 162 26.85 7.38 -10.83
N LEU A 163 25.97 8.24 -11.31
CA LEU A 163 25.44 8.26 -12.66
C LEU A 163 25.89 9.55 -13.35
N PRO A 164 26.16 9.51 -14.67
CA PRO A 164 26.30 10.74 -15.43
C PRO A 164 24.98 11.52 -15.42
N ALA A 165 25.01 12.78 -15.86
CA ALA A 165 23.79 13.55 -16.07
C ALA A 165 22.93 12.87 -17.16
N LEU A 166 21.85 12.21 -16.74
CA LEU A 166 20.93 11.49 -17.61
C LEU A 166 19.59 12.22 -17.65
N SER A 167 18.97 12.23 -18.83
CA SER A 167 17.60 12.69 -19.03
C SER A 167 16.75 11.59 -19.67
N ALA A 168 15.49 11.56 -19.28
CA ALA A 168 14.48 10.66 -19.80
C ALA A 168 13.34 11.43 -20.44
N THR A 169 12.69 10.83 -21.44
CA THR A 169 11.33 11.23 -21.82
C THR A 169 10.34 10.50 -20.93
N ALA A 170 9.45 11.22 -20.25
CA ALA A 170 8.51 10.69 -19.28
C ALA A 170 7.12 11.35 -19.41
N VAL A 171 6.07 10.62 -19.06
CA VAL A 171 4.71 11.16 -18.92
C VAL A 171 4.49 11.51 -17.45
N ARG A 172 4.30 12.79 -17.17
CA ARG A 172 4.31 13.37 -15.82
C ARG A 172 3.05 14.17 -15.51
N PHE A 173 2.83 14.43 -14.23
CA PHE A 173 1.79 15.31 -13.72
C PHE A 173 2.27 16.06 -12.47
N ASP A 174 1.88 17.33 -12.37
CA ASP A 174 2.30 18.23 -11.29
C ASP A 174 1.21 18.45 -10.24
N ALA A 175 -0.03 18.06 -10.57
CA ALA A 175 -1.22 18.16 -9.74
C ALA A 175 -2.14 16.97 -10.01
N HIS A 176 -2.93 16.60 -9.02
CA HIS A 176 -4.01 15.62 -9.22
C HIS A 176 -5.19 16.27 -9.95
N GLY A 177 -5.82 15.52 -10.86
CA GLY A 177 -6.96 16.00 -11.64
C GLY A 177 -7.29 15.10 -12.82
N PRO A 178 -8.25 15.48 -13.69
CA PRO A 178 -8.59 14.68 -14.86
C PRO A 178 -7.32 14.33 -15.67
N PRO A 179 -7.01 13.04 -15.90
CA PRO A 179 -5.72 12.64 -16.49
C PRO A 179 -5.43 13.32 -17.85
N GLU A 180 -6.47 13.54 -18.64
CA GLU A 180 -6.41 14.22 -19.95
C GLU A 180 -6.02 15.70 -19.87
N GLU A 181 -6.09 16.31 -18.67
CA GLU A 181 -5.80 17.72 -18.42
C GLU A 181 -4.47 17.92 -17.70
N VAL A 182 -4.08 16.99 -16.83
CA VAL A 182 -2.90 17.14 -15.97
C VAL A 182 -1.67 16.38 -16.44
N LEU A 183 -1.82 15.36 -17.31
CA LEU A 183 -0.69 14.60 -17.83
C LEU A 183 -0.06 15.31 -19.03
N TYR A 184 1.27 15.35 -19.05
CA TYR A 184 2.06 15.88 -20.14
C TYR A 184 3.32 15.06 -20.39
N VAL A 185 3.92 15.20 -21.58
CA VAL A 185 5.18 14.56 -21.93
C VAL A 185 6.35 15.50 -21.62
N ASP A 186 7.12 15.18 -20.58
CA ASP A 186 8.40 15.82 -20.27
C ASP A 186 9.51 15.13 -21.06
N ARG A 187 10.16 15.84 -21.98
CA ARG A 187 11.21 15.28 -22.85
C ARG A 187 12.60 15.34 -22.22
N ALA A 188 12.76 15.99 -21.08
CA ALA A 188 14.05 16.22 -20.43
C ALA A 188 13.95 16.00 -18.91
N CYS A 189 13.20 15.00 -18.49
CA CYS A 189 13.07 14.62 -17.09
C CYS A 189 14.43 14.18 -16.55
N SER A 190 15.00 14.95 -15.60
CA SER A 190 16.28 14.61 -15.00
C SER A 190 16.17 13.39 -14.10
N LEU A 191 17.16 12.50 -14.18
CA LEU A 191 17.31 11.38 -13.26
C LEU A 191 18.29 11.74 -12.14
N PRO A 192 18.24 11.02 -11.00
CA PRO A 192 19.24 11.16 -9.94
C PRO A 192 20.67 10.99 -10.46
N ASP A 193 21.62 11.70 -9.83
CA ASP A 193 23.04 11.67 -10.14
C ASP A 193 23.78 10.46 -9.53
N LYS A 194 23.07 9.62 -8.79
CA LYS A 194 23.58 8.37 -8.21
C LYS A 194 22.45 7.38 -7.96
N LEU A 195 22.79 6.09 -7.98
CA LEU A 195 21.99 5.00 -7.47
C LEU A 195 22.31 4.79 -5.98
N ALA A 196 21.30 4.89 -5.14
CA ALA A 196 21.39 4.54 -3.74
C ALA A 196 21.38 3.02 -3.54
N HIS A 197 21.72 2.58 -2.33
CA HIS A 197 21.75 1.17 -1.99
C HIS A 197 20.39 0.50 -2.25
N GLY A 198 20.41 -0.64 -2.96
CA GLY A 198 19.19 -1.36 -3.34
C GLY A 198 18.49 -0.83 -4.60
N GLU A 199 18.94 0.28 -5.19
CA GLU A 199 18.39 0.83 -6.42
C GLU A 199 19.08 0.28 -7.67
N VAL A 200 18.32 0.26 -8.76
CA VAL A 200 18.79 -0.07 -10.11
C VAL A 200 18.27 0.97 -11.09
N LEU A 201 19.02 1.19 -12.16
CA LEU A 201 18.60 1.97 -13.32
C LEU A 201 18.03 1.03 -14.37
N VAL A 202 16.77 1.26 -14.74
CA VAL A 202 16.04 0.44 -15.71
C VAL A 202 15.79 1.27 -16.97
N HIS A 203 16.13 0.72 -18.13
CA HIS A 203 15.64 1.21 -19.42
C HIS A 203 14.28 0.56 -19.68
N MET A 204 13.22 1.36 -19.69
CA MET A 204 11.88 0.83 -19.90
C MET A 204 11.65 0.53 -21.37
N LEU A 205 11.10 -0.66 -21.65
CA LEU A 205 10.75 -1.07 -23.01
C LEU A 205 9.31 -0.63 -23.33
N ALA A 206 8.40 -0.96 -22.42
CA ALA A 206 7.00 -0.62 -22.57
C ALA A 206 6.29 -0.55 -21.20
N ALA A 207 5.22 0.23 -21.15
CA ALA A 207 4.33 0.34 -20.00
C ALA A 207 2.86 0.35 -20.44
N CYS A 208 2.00 -0.20 -19.61
CA CYS A 208 0.56 -0.28 -19.91
C CYS A 208 -0.18 0.89 -19.26
N VAL A 209 -1.21 1.40 -19.94
CA VAL A 209 -2.17 2.35 -19.34
C VAL A 209 -3.28 1.58 -18.65
N THR A 210 -3.34 1.66 -17.32
CA THR A 210 -4.32 0.95 -16.48
C THR A 210 -5.32 1.89 -15.81
N ASP A 211 -6.46 1.37 -15.37
CA ASP A 211 -7.41 2.14 -14.55
C ASP A 211 -6.78 2.66 -13.26
N GLU A 212 -5.85 1.87 -12.69
CA GLU A 212 -5.12 2.26 -11.49
C GLU A 212 -4.23 3.49 -11.74
N ASP A 213 -3.57 3.56 -12.91
CA ASP A 213 -2.78 4.74 -13.28
C ASP A 213 -3.65 5.99 -13.35
N LEU A 214 -4.77 5.89 -14.06
CA LEU A 214 -5.70 7.01 -14.24
C LEU A 214 -6.29 7.45 -12.89
N LEU A 215 -6.61 6.51 -12.01
CA LEU A 215 -7.13 6.80 -10.68
C LEU A 215 -6.07 7.50 -9.80
N ARG A 216 -4.81 7.03 -9.83
CA ARG A 216 -3.70 7.63 -9.08
C ARG A 216 -3.34 9.04 -9.54
N VAL A 217 -3.47 9.31 -10.85
CA VAL A 217 -3.34 10.67 -11.40
C VAL A 217 -4.52 11.53 -10.95
N GLN A 218 -5.73 10.99 -10.97
CA GLN A 218 -6.93 11.74 -10.65
C GLN A 218 -7.07 12.14 -9.18
N THR A 219 -6.61 11.29 -8.26
CA THR A 219 -6.77 11.55 -6.82
C THR A 219 -5.59 11.03 -6.01
N PRO A 220 -5.13 11.75 -4.98
CA PRO A 220 -4.17 11.21 -4.03
C PRO A 220 -4.89 10.12 -3.23
N LEU A 221 -4.65 8.85 -3.59
CA LEU A 221 -5.28 7.67 -2.94
C LEU A 221 -5.09 7.63 -1.41
N THR A 222 -4.15 8.42 -0.87
CA THR A 222 -4.02 8.69 0.56
C THR A 222 -5.28 9.23 1.21
N VAL A 223 -6.21 9.83 0.46
CA VAL A 223 -7.54 10.23 0.96
C VAL A 223 -8.28 9.06 1.59
N LEU A 224 -8.05 7.82 1.12
CA LEU A 224 -8.64 6.62 1.70
C LEU A 224 -8.12 6.32 3.12
N ASN A 225 -6.93 6.81 3.47
CA ASN A 225 -6.31 6.56 4.78
C ASN A 225 -7.12 7.15 5.95
N ASP A 226 -7.98 8.13 5.69
CA ASP A 226 -8.78 8.82 6.70
C ASP A 226 -10.12 8.12 6.97
N PHE A 227 -10.53 7.18 6.11
CA PHE A 227 -11.81 6.48 6.22
C PHE A 227 -11.66 5.07 6.83
N PRO A 228 -12.62 4.59 7.62
CA PRO A 228 -12.65 3.19 8.04
C PRO A 228 -12.82 2.23 6.84
N PRO A 229 -12.16 1.05 6.84
CA PRO A 229 -11.32 0.51 7.90
C PRO A 229 -9.86 1.00 7.85
N PHE A 230 -9.43 1.72 6.80
CA PHE A 230 -8.03 2.08 6.59
C PHE A 230 -7.45 2.86 7.77
N ASN A 231 -8.21 3.83 8.32
CA ASN A 231 -7.79 4.59 9.50
C ASN A 231 -7.65 3.74 10.78
N ARG A 232 -8.19 2.52 10.83
CA ARG A 232 -8.10 1.56 11.95
C ARG A 232 -6.94 0.57 11.79
N THR A 233 -6.21 0.63 10.69
CA THR A 233 -5.11 -0.29 10.39
C THR A 233 -3.82 0.49 10.16
N ASN A 234 -2.67 -0.16 10.37
CA ASN A 234 -1.37 0.41 9.97
C ASN A 234 -1.13 0.30 8.45
N ASN A 235 -2.17 -0.05 7.69
CA ASN A 235 -2.10 -0.47 6.30
C ASN A 235 -2.53 0.67 5.37
N LYS A 236 -1.69 1.70 5.32
CA LYS A 236 -1.98 2.99 4.66
C LYS A 236 -1.35 3.07 3.28
N TRP A 237 -2.00 3.82 2.39
CA TRP A 237 -1.46 4.24 1.10
C TRP A 237 -0.32 5.25 1.31
N GLU A 238 0.78 5.06 0.60
CA GLU A 238 1.88 6.01 0.57
C GLU A 238 1.57 7.23 -0.30
N ALA A 239 2.04 8.40 0.13
CA ALA A 239 1.92 9.63 -0.65
C ALA A 239 2.86 9.62 -1.86
N VAL A 240 2.35 10.10 -2.99
CA VAL A 240 3.10 10.35 -4.22
C VAL A 240 3.47 11.84 -4.27
N PRO A 241 4.76 12.21 -4.16
CA PRO A 241 5.21 13.58 -4.22
C PRO A 241 5.15 14.07 -5.66
N LEU A 242 4.69 15.30 -5.84
CA LEU A 242 4.58 15.95 -7.14
C LEU A 242 5.79 16.88 -7.35
N PRO A 243 6.29 17.03 -8.60
CA PRO A 243 5.82 16.40 -9.83
C PRO A 243 6.19 14.92 -9.95
N ALA A 244 5.25 14.09 -10.42
CA ALA A 244 5.41 12.63 -10.47
C ALA A 244 5.35 12.07 -11.90
N THR A 245 6.03 10.93 -12.11
CA THR A 245 5.89 10.10 -13.32
C THR A 245 4.76 9.10 -13.10
N ALA A 246 3.86 8.97 -14.09
CA ALA A 246 2.75 8.01 -14.02
C ALA A 246 3.22 6.56 -14.31
N GLY A 247 2.36 5.59 -14.06
CA GLY A 247 2.60 4.18 -14.41
C GLY A 247 2.90 3.25 -13.22
N VAL A 248 2.11 2.18 -13.13
CA VAL A 248 2.27 1.07 -12.18
C VAL A 248 2.60 -0.28 -12.84
N GLU A 249 2.49 -0.41 -14.17
CA GLU A 249 2.85 -1.62 -14.93
C GLU A 249 3.86 -1.31 -16.01
N GLY A 250 4.95 -2.04 -16.05
CA GLY A 250 5.87 -1.96 -17.17
C GLY A 250 6.91 -3.05 -17.15
N VAL A 251 7.56 -3.18 -18.30
CA VAL A 251 8.67 -4.08 -18.55
C VAL A 251 9.88 -3.29 -18.99
N GLY A 252 11.04 -3.63 -18.44
CA GLY A 252 12.30 -2.94 -18.71
C GLY A 252 13.50 -3.86 -18.63
N VAL A 253 14.66 -3.30 -18.94
CA VAL A 253 15.97 -3.96 -18.86
C VAL A 253 16.85 -3.19 -17.89
N VAL A 254 17.46 -3.88 -16.94
CA VAL A 254 18.43 -3.27 -16.01
C VAL A 254 19.67 -2.84 -16.79
N ILE A 255 20.07 -1.57 -16.69
CA ILE A 255 21.27 -1.03 -17.36
C ILE A 255 22.35 -0.55 -16.37
N ALA A 256 22.01 -0.36 -15.09
CA ALA A 256 22.98 -0.19 -14.02
C ALA A 256 22.38 -0.62 -12.68
N THR A 257 23.25 -0.96 -11.73
CA THR A 257 22.91 -1.39 -10.37
C THR A 257 23.72 -0.57 -9.38
N ALA A 258 23.24 -0.31 -8.17
CA ALA A 258 24.12 0.23 -7.13
C ALA A 258 25.27 -0.72 -6.78
N LYS A 259 26.31 -0.24 -6.08
CA LYS A 259 27.36 -1.13 -5.56
C LYS A 259 26.79 -1.96 -4.41
N ASN A 260 26.96 -3.28 -4.46
CA ASN A 260 26.42 -4.20 -3.46
C ASN A 260 24.90 -4.06 -3.27
N VAL A 261 24.11 -4.05 -4.35
CA VAL A 261 22.65 -4.21 -4.26
C VAL A 261 22.37 -5.44 -3.39
N PRO A 262 21.74 -5.32 -2.22
CA PRO A 262 21.30 -6.48 -1.47
C PRO A 262 20.19 -7.10 -2.29
N THR A 263 20.62 -8.13 -2.97
CA THR A 263 19.83 -9.04 -3.77
C THR A 263 18.61 -9.46 -2.95
N LEU A 264 17.44 -9.58 -3.59
CA LEU A 264 16.43 -10.52 -3.11
C LEU A 264 17.20 -11.78 -2.70
N LYS A 265 17.01 -12.27 -1.47
CA LYS A 265 17.86 -13.30 -0.81
C LYS A 265 18.21 -14.51 -1.70
N ASP A 266 17.46 -14.74 -2.77
CA ASP A 266 17.58 -15.87 -3.66
C ASP A 266 18.02 -15.52 -5.12
N HIS A 267 17.91 -14.26 -5.59
CA HIS A 267 18.31 -13.87 -6.97
C HIS A 267 18.75 -12.39 -7.09
N PRO A 268 20.04 -12.09 -7.31
CA PRO A 268 20.49 -10.76 -7.72
C PRO A 268 19.82 -10.28 -9.01
N LEU A 269 19.50 -8.98 -9.07
CA LEU A 269 19.31 -8.32 -10.36
C LEU A 269 20.67 -7.92 -10.91
N GLU A 270 20.93 -8.35 -12.13
CA GLU A 270 22.15 -8.04 -12.87
C GLU A 270 21.82 -7.11 -14.04
N VAL A 271 22.83 -6.40 -14.53
CA VAL A 271 22.72 -5.66 -15.79
C VAL A 271 22.31 -6.63 -16.89
N LYS A 272 21.38 -6.18 -17.76
CA LYS A 272 20.71 -6.92 -18.85
C LYS A 272 19.59 -7.85 -18.40
N ASP A 273 19.32 -7.97 -17.11
CA ASP A 273 18.12 -8.66 -16.67
C ASP A 273 16.88 -7.91 -17.12
N TRP A 274 15.94 -8.68 -17.68
CA TRP A 274 14.60 -8.20 -17.95
C TRP A 274 13.77 -8.25 -16.66
N VAL A 275 13.04 -7.16 -16.41
CA VAL A 275 12.31 -6.96 -15.17
C VAL A 275 10.90 -6.44 -15.43
N LEU A 276 9.96 -6.92 -14.63
CA LEU A 276 8.61 -6.39 -14.50
C LEU A 276 8.47 -5.63 -13.18
N LEU A 277 7.62 -4.60 -13.18
CA LEU A 277 7.19 -4.02 -11.91
C LEU A 277 6.30 -5.01 -11.16
N ARG A 278 6.62 -5.24 -9.89
CA ARG A 278 5.82 -6.06 -8.98
C ARG A 278 4.47 -5.40 -8.75
N PRO A 279 3.35 -6.17 -8.75
CA PRO A 279 2.06 -5.65 -8.32
C PRO A 279 2.12 -5.22 -6.85
N GLU A 280 1.98 -3.92 -6.59
CA GLU A 280 1.97 -3.36 -5.23
C GLU A 280 0.87 -2.30 -5.12
N ALA A 281 -0.17 -2.58 -4.33
CA ALA A 281 -1.29 -1.66 -4.21
C ALA A 281 -0.91 -0.42 -3.39
N ARG A 282 -0.29 -0.57 -2.21
CA ARG A 282 -0.25 0.53 -1.23
C ARG A 282 1.02 1.35 -1.23
N ARG A 283 2.06 0.92 -1.95
CA ARG A 283 3.32 1.65 -2.07
C ARG A 283 3.22 2.78 -3.09
N ARG A 284 4.16 3.71 -2.99
CA ARG A 284 4.42 4.69 -4.03
C ARG A 284 4.80 3.94 -5.32
N PRO A 285 4.14 4.21 -6.47
CA PRO A 285 4.55 3.65 -7.75
C PRO A 285 5.97 4.06 -8.12
N ALA A 286 6.70 3.18 -8.81
CA ALA A 286 8.00 3.53 -9.35
C ALA A 286 7.91 4.59 -10.48
N GLY A 287 6.76 4.72 -11.14
CA GLY A 287 6.56 5.65 -12.26
C GLY A 287 7.20 5.13 -13.54
N CYS A 288 6.57 4.14 -14.16
CA CYS A 288 7.13 3.42 -15.31
C CYS A 288 6.81 4.03 -16.69
N TRP A 289 6.02 5.11 -16.78
CA TRP A 289 5.77 5.82 -18.04
C TRP A 289 6.95 6.75 -18.38
N SER A 290 8.16 6.22 -18.36
CA SER A 290 9.41 6.93 -18.63
C SER A 290 10.37 6.03 -19.37
N THR A 291 11.11 6.57 -20.34
CA THR A 291 12.15 5.82 -21.08
C THR A 291 13.23 5.21 -20.18
N MET A 292 13.48 5.83 -19.02
CA MET A 292 14.40 5.33 -17.99
C MET A 292 13.85 5.65 -16.60
N ALA A 293 14.06 4.74 -15.66
CA ALA A 293 13.61 4.91 -14.27
C ALA A 293 14.64 4.35 -13.29
N VAL A 294 14.86 5.08 -12.18
CA VAL A 294 15.56 4.54 -11.02
C VAL A 294 14.53 3.88 -10.12
N VAL A 295 14.72 2.59 -9.82
CA VAL A 295 13.72 1.77 -9.13
C VAL A 295 14.38 0.97 -8.01
N GLU A 296 13.70 0.84 -6.87
CA GLU A 296 14.10 -0.07 -5.81
C GLU A 296 14.00 -1.52 -6.32
N SER A 297 15.08 -2.28 -6.21
CA SER A 297 15.14 -3.67 -6.69
C SER A 297 14.04 -4.58 -6.12
N SER A 298 13.55 -4.30 -4.91
CA SER A 298 12.44 -5.09 -4.31
C SER A 298 11.10 -4.90 -5.01
N MET A 299 10.93 -3.82 -5.80
CA MET A 299 9.74 -3.54 -6.60
C MET A 299 9.80 -4.21 -7.98
N LEU A 300 10.86 -4.98 -8.26
CA LEU A 300 11.10 -5.61 -9.54
C LEU A 300 11.07 -7.13 -9.44
N ILE A 301 10.58 -7.75 -10.51
CA ILE A 301 10.55 -9.19 -10.69
C ILE A 301 11.37 -9.51 -11.93
N LYS A 302 12.44 -10.30 -11.78
CA LYS A 302 13.21 -10.82 -12.91
C LYS A 302 12.38 -11.79 -13.74
N VAL A 303 12.35 -11.58 -15.05
CA VAL A 303 11.63 -12.44 -16.01
C VAL A 303 12.53 -12.81 -17.20
N PRO A 304 12.31 -13.95 -17.86
CA PRO A 304 13.00 -14.27 -19.11
C PRO A 304 12.63 -13.29 -20.23
N ALA A 305 13.61 -12.84 -21.01
CA ALA A 305 13.39 -11.90 -22.12
C ALA A 305 12.41 -12.45 -23.18
N GLN A 306 12.48 -13.75 -23.46
CA GLN A 306 11.64 -14.40 -24.46
C GLN A 306 10.28 -14.87 -23.91
N LEU A 307 9.94 -14.58 -22.65
CA LEU A 307 8.77 -15.14 -21.97
C LEU A 307 7.47 -14.94 -22.79
N MET A 308 7.24 -13.74 -23.30
CA MET A 308 6.17 -13.41 -24.23
C MET A 308 6.47 -12.06 -24.92
N PRO A 309 5.74 -11.68 -26.00
CA PRO A 309 5.97 -10.38 -26.65
C PRO A 309 5.87 -9.20 -25.67
N VAL A 310 6.69 -8.16 -25.89
CA VAL A 310 6.82 -7.00 -24.98
C VAL A 310 5.47 -6.35 -24.67
N ARG A 311 4.58 -6.23 -25.66
CA ARG A 311 3.22 -5.68 -25.48
C ARG A 311 2.37 -6.48 -24.49
N HIS A 312 2.52 -7.81 -24.46
CA HIS A 312 1.82 -8.67 -23.51
C HIS A 312 2.49 -8.66 -22.14
N LEU A 313 3.83 -8.63 -22.08
CA LEU A 313 4.55 -8.47 -20.81
C LEU A 313 4.15 -7.17 -20.09
N ALA A 314 4.08 -6.07 -20.84
CA ALA A 314 3.68 -4.76 -20.31
C ALA A 314 2.25 -4.76 -19.74
N CYS A 315 1.38 -5.68 -20.20
CA CYS A 315 -0.01 -5.83 -19.78
C CYS A 315 -0.27 -7.12 -18.99
N SER A 316 0.78 -7.79 -18.51
CA SER A 316 0.71 -9.12 -17.93
C SER A 316 -0.23 -9.21 -16.72
N ARG A 317 -0.41 -8.14 -15.94
CA ARG A 317 -1.35 -8.13 -14.80
C ARG A 317 -2.79 -8.42 -15.24
N SER A 318 -3.20 -7.98 -16.43
CA SER A 318 -4.55 -8.27 -16.96
C SER A 318 -4.73 -9.77 -17.24
N LEU A 319 -3.71 -10.39 -17.85
CA LEU A 319 -3.70 -11.84 -18.13
C LEU A 319 -3.67 -12.65 -16.84
N CYS A 320 -2.81 -12.27 -15.89
CA CYS A 320 -2.70 -12.89 -14.58
C CYS A 320 -4.01 -12.81 -13.79
N THR A 321 -4.68 -11.65 -13.85
CA THR A 321 -5.97 -11.45 -13.18
C THR A 321 -7.04 -12.37 -13.76
N ALA A 322 -7.14 -12.45 -15.10
CA ALA A 322 -8.09 -13.36 -15.75
C ALA A 322 -7.85 -14.83 -15.37
N TYR A 323 -6.58 -15.26 -15.32
CA TYR A 323 -6.23 -16.60 -14.86
C TYR A 323 -6.73 -16.82 -13.43
N ARG A 324 -6.35 -15.96 -12.48
CA ARG A 324 -6.68 -16.16 -11.06
C ARG A 324 -8.18 -16.12 -10.78
N LEU A 325 -8.92 -15.29 -11.49
CA LEU A 325 -10.38 -15.25 -11.37
C LEU A 325 -11.03 -16.60 -11.71
N LEU A 326 -10.49 -17.35 -12.67
CA LEU A 326 -11.00 -18.66 -13.06
C LEU A 326 -10.45 -19.81 -12.21
N GLU A 327 -9.20 -19.69 -11.75
CA GLU A 327 -8.54 -20.71 -10.92
C GLU A 327 -9.06 -20.69 -9.48
N ASP A 328 -9.13 -19.51 -8.86
CA ASP A 328 -9.33 -19.36 -7.43
C ASP A 328 -10.81 -19.39 -7.02
N TYR A 329 -11.72 -19.18 -7.98
CA TYR A 329 -13.15 -19.01 -7.71
C TYR A 329 -14.04 -19.95 -8.53
N GLY A 330 -15.24 -20.22 -8.00
CA GLY A 330 -16.28 -21.02 -8.64
C GLY A 330 -16.01 -22.53 -8.71
N SER A 331 -14.78 -22.99 -8.42
CA SER A 331 -14.33 -24.39 -8.54
C SER A 331 -14.76 -25.00 -9.88
N LEU A 332 -14.43 -24.29 -10.96
CA LEU A 332 -14.96 -24.53 -12.29
C LEU A 332 -14.44 -25.83 -12.90
N ARG A 333 -15.30 -26.47 -13.70
CA ARG A 333 -14.99 -27.69 -14.47
C ARG A 333 -15.43 -27.51 -15.92
N PRO A 334 -14.86 -28.28 -16.86
CA PRO A 334 -15.35 -28.34 -18.22
C PRO A 334 -16.88 -28.54 -18.27
N GLY A 335 -17.57 -27.69 -19.03
CA GLY A 335 -19.02 -27.66 -19.17
C GLY A 335 -19.75 -26.69 -18.21
N ASP A 336 -19.09 -26.20 -17.15
CA ASP A 336 -19.66 -25.19 -16.26
C ASP A 336 -19.86 -23.84 -16.98
N THR A 337 -20.70 -22.99 -16.40
CA THR A 337 -20.97 -21.64 -16.93
C THR A 337 -20.39 -20.56 -16.02
N ILE A 338 -19.86 -19.50 -16.60
CA ILE A 338 -19.55 -18.23 -15.94
C ILE A 338 -20.34 -17.08 -16.60
N ILE A 339 -20.56 -16.01 -15.86
CA ILE A 339 -21.12 -14.76 -16.37
C ILE A 339 -20.15 -13.61 -16.05
N GLN A 340 -19.96 -12.69 -16.99
CA GLN A 340 -19.14 -11.51 -16.76
C GLN A 340 -19.73 -10.27 -17.46
N ASN A 341 -19.38 -9.10 -16.95
CA ASN A 341 -19.56 -7.82 -17.64
C ASN A 341 -18.21 -7.22 -18.05
N ALA A 342 -18.26 -6.14 -18.85
CA ALA A 342 -17.06 -5.49 -19.39
C ALA A 342 -16.11 -6.48 -20.10
N ALA A 343 -16.69 -7.45 -20.81
CA ALA A 343 -15.96 -8.53 -21.47
C ALA A 343 -15.03 -8.04 -22.60
N ASP A 344 -15.29 -6.84 -23.12
CA ASP A 344 -14.48 -6.14 -24.09
C ASP A 344 -13.22 -5.50 -23.50
N LEU A 345 -13.07 -5.47 -22.17
CA LEU A 345 -11.83 -5.05 -21.52
C LEU A 345 -10.78 -6.18 -21.52
N PRO A 346 -9.49 -5.87 -21.36
CA PRO A 346 -8.41 -6.86 -21.46
C PRO A 346 -8.53 -8.07 -20.51
N VAL A 347 -8.99 -7.87 -19.27
CA VAL A 347 -9.26 -9.00 -18.36
C VAL A 347 -10.40 -9.86 -18.91
N GLY A 348 -11.50 -9.24 -19.35
CA GLY A 348 -12.65 -9.94 -19.90
C GLY A 348 -12.35 -10.69 -21.20
N GLN A 349 -11.56 -10.11 -22.11
CA GLN A 349 -11.09 -10.73 -23.34
C GLN A 349 -10.24 -11.98 -23.04
N ALA A 350 -9.36 -11.90 -22.03
CA ALA A 350 -8.57 -13.03 -21.58
C ALA A 350 -9.44 -14.12 -20.92
N VAL A 351 -10.42 -13.75 -20.11
CA VAL A 351 -11.39 -14.68 -19.52
C VAL A 351 -12.13 -15.47 -20.61
N VAL A 352 -12.57 -14.82 -21.70
CA VAL A 352 -13.26 -15.51 -22.81
C VAL A 352 -12.38 -16.59 -23.43
N GLN A 353 -11.12 -16.25 -23.74
CA GLN A 353 -10.17 -17.18 -24.37
C GLN A 353 -9.84 -18.35 -23.44
N LEU A 354 -9.56 -18.07 -22.16
CA LEU A 354 -9.30 -19.10 -21.16
C LEU A 354 -10.51 -20.01 -20.97
N CYS A 355 -11.74 -19.46 -20.92
CA CYS A 355 -12.97 -20.26 -20.85
C CYS A 355 -13.09 -21.21 -22.05
N LYS A 356 -12.81 -20.73 -23.27
CA LYS A 356 -12.82 -21.57 -24.49
C LYS A 356 -11.86 -22.75 -24.36
N MET A 357 -10.63 -22.49 -23.90
CA MET A 357 -9.61 -23.53 -23.70
C MET A 357 -9.99 -24.55 -22.62
N LEU A 358 -10.55 -24.07 -21.51
CA LEU A 358 -11.00 -24.89 -20.38
C LEU A 358 -12.36 -25.56 -20.63
N LYS A 359 -12.97 -25.32 -21.80
CA LYS A 359 -14.32 -25.79 -22.17
C LYS A 359 -15.40 -25.32 -21.18
N ILE A 360 -15.23 -24.12 -20.63
CA ILE A 360 -16.18 -23.43 -19.76
C ILE A 360 -17.02 -22.50 -20.64
N ARG A 361 -18.33 -22.44 -20.38
CA ARG A 361 -19.26 -21.58 -21.12
C ARG A 361 -19.25 -20.17 -20.56
N SER A 362 -18.95 -19.17 -21.39
CA SER A 362 -18.94 -17.76 -20.98
C SER A 362 -20.20 -17.04 -21.47
N ILE A 363 -20.93 -16.43 -20.53
CA ILE A 363 -21.99 -15.45 -20.82
C ILE A 363 -21.40 -14.06 -20.62
N ASN A 364 -21.42 -13.24 -21.66
CA ASN A 364 -20.76 -11.95 -21.69
C ASN A 364 -21.80 -10.84 -21.86
N LEU A 365 -21.98 -10.03 -20.81
CA LEU A 365 -22.89 -8.90 -20.80
C LEU A 365 -22.19 -7.67 -21.38
N VAL A 366 -22.78 -7.10 -22.42
CA VAL A 366 -22.26 -5.94 -23.16
C VAL A 366 -23.30 -4.83 -23.12
N PRO A 367 -22.91 -3.55 -22.92
CA PRO A 367 -23.84 -2.43 -22.95
C PRO A 367 -24.78 -2.45 -24.16
N ASP A 368 -26.03 -2.06 -23.94
CA ASP A 368 -27.04 -1.96 -24.99
C ASP A 368 -26.93 -0.64 -25.73
N ASP A 369 -25.85 -0.49 -26.51
CA ASP A 369 -25.55 0.70 -27.29
C ASP A 369 -25.19 0.36 -28.76
N GLU A 370 -24.80 1.39 -29.51
CA GLU A 370 -24.43 1.28 -30.94
C GLU A 370 -23.20 0.39 -31.18
N ALA A 371 -22.32 0.22 -30.18
CA ALA A 371 -21.11 -0.58 -30.27
C ALA A 371 -21.34 -2.07 -29.97
N PHE A 372 -22.57 -2.48 -29.62
CA PHE A 372 -22.88 -3.86 -29.23
C PHE A 372 -22.52 -4.88 -30.31
N GLU A 373 -22.94 -4.70 -31.57
CA GLU A 373 -22.76 -5.73 -32.61
C GLU A 373 -21.28 -5.98 -32.91
N GLN A 374 -20.47 -4.91 -32.91
CA GLN A 374 -19.03 -5.03 -33.05
C GLN A 374 -18.38 -5.74 -31.86
N THR A 375 -18.76 -5.36 -30.64
CA THR A 375 -18.25 -5.99 -29.43
C THR A 375 -18.61 -7.49 -29.41
N LYS A 376 -19.82 -7.82 -29.82
CA LYS A 376 -20.26 -9.21 -29.98
C LYS A 376 -19.44 -9.98 -31.00
N GLU A 377 -19.17 -9.40 -32.16
CA GLU A 377 -18.33 -10.03 -33.18
C GLU A 377 -16.93 -10.35 -32.64
N LEU A 378 -16.29 -9.39 -31.98
CA LEU A 378 -14.99 -9.58 -31.31
C LEU A 378 -15.04 -10.73 -30.29
N LEU A 379 -16.00 -10.70 -29.37
CA LEU A 379 -16.07 -11.70 -28.29
C LEU A 379 -16.34 -13.10 -28.84
N VAL A 380 -17.17 -13.23 -29.89
CA VAL A 380 -17.41 -14.51 -30.56
C VAL A 380 -16.13 -15.03 -31.23
N GLN A 381 -15.35 -14.17 -31.89
CA GLN A 381 -14.05 -14.54 -32.46
C GLN A 381 -13.08 -15.04 -31.38
N LEU A 382 -13.06 -14.40 -30.22
CA LEU A 382 -12.26 -14.83 -29.06
C LEU A 382 -12.76 -16.15 -28.42
N GLY A 383 -14.00 -16.57 -28.69
CA GLY A 383 -14.56 -17.83 -28.23
C GLY A 383 -15.71 -17.72 -27.22
N ALA A 384 -16.38 -16.57 -27.13
CA ALA A 384 -17.53 -16.39 -26.27
C ALA A 384 -18.63 -17.41 -26.59
N SER A 385 -19.21 -18.03 -25.56
CA SER A 385 -20.33 -18.95 -25.75
C SER A 385 -21.62 -18.18 -26.01
N HIS A 386 -21.86 -17.13 -25.24
CA HIS A 386 -22.99 -16.22 -25.39
C HIS A 386 -22.55 -14.77 -25.17
N VAL A 387 -23.09 -13.86 -25.99
CA VAL A 387 -22.95 -12.41 -25.82
C VAL A 387 -24.35 -11.81 -25.79
N LEU A 388 -24.67 -11.09 -24.71
CA LEU A 388 -26.00 -10.57 -24.45
C LEU A 388 -25.95 -9.07 -24.20
N ARG A 389 -27.01 -8.36 -24.62
CA ARG A 389 -27.23 -6.96 -24.28
C ARG A 389 -27.53 -6.87 -22.78
N ASP A 390 -26.84 -5.98 -22.10
CA ASP A 390 -26.97 -5.78 -20.66
C ASP A 390 -28.23 -4.94 -20.34
N ASN A 391 -29.40 -5.58 -20.45
CA ASN A 391 -30.70 -4.94 -20.27
C ASN A 391 -31.68 -5.86 -19.50
N ALA A 392 -32.95 -5.46 -19.44
CA ALA A 392 -33.98 -6.21 -18.69
C ALA A 392 -34.21 -7.65 -19.21
N LYS A 393 -33.92 -7.93 -20.48
CA LYS A 393 -34.10 -9.27 -21.09
C LYS A 393 -33.11 -10.30 -20.57
N VAL A 394 -32.08 -9.88 -19.85
CA VAL A 394 -31.17 -10.79 -19.14
C VAL A 394 -31.95 -11.67 -18.16
N GLY A 395 -33.02 -11.15 -17.53
CA GLY A 395 -33.89 -11.93 -16.64
C GLY A 395 -34.55 -13.13 -17.34
N GLU A 396 -35.12 -12.90 -18.53
CA GLU A 396 -35.72 -13.97 -19.34
C GLU A 396 -34.70 -15.05 -19.72
N PHE A 397 -33.47 -14.62 -20.03
CA PHE A 397 -32.38 -15.54 -20.33
C PHE A 397 -31.97 -16.36 -19.09
N ILE A 398 -31.90 -15.72 -17.91
CA ILE A 398 -31.58 -16.39 -16.64
C ILE A 398 -32.60 -17.49 -16.34
N ASP A 399 -33.90 -17.18 -16.47
CA ASP A 399 -34.97 -18.15 -16.21
C ASP A 399 -34.86 -19.38 -17.15
N ALA A 400 -34.40 -19.16 -18.38
CA ALA A 400 -34.19 -20.22 -19.37
C ALA A 400 -32.91 -21.06 -19.12
N LEU A 401 -31.96 -20.62 -18.27
CA LEU A 401 -30.70 -21.34 -18.05
C LEU A 401 -30.90 -22.65 -17.28
N GLY A 402 -31.85 -22.73 -16.35
CA GLY A 402 -32.09 -23.94 -15.55
C GLY A 402 -30.80 -24.47 -14.88
N GLN A 403 -30.40 -25.71 -15.20
CA GLN A 403 -29.17 -26.32 -14.64
C GLN A 403 -27.86 -25.66 -15.17
N MET A 404 -27.96 -24.81 -16.18
CA MET A 404 -26.83 -24.13 -16.81
C MET A 404 -26.52 -22.78 -16.16
N MET A 405 -27.15 -22.45 -15.02
CA MET A 405 -26.87 -21.22 -14.28
C MET A 405 -25.38 -21.09 -13.92
N PRO A 406 -24.81 -19.87 -13.96
CA PRO A 406 -23.39 -19.66 -13.73
C PRO A 406 -22.97 -19.98 -12.30
N ARG A 407 -21.79 -20.60 -12.17
CA ARG A 407 -21.13 -20.82 -10.88
C ARG A 407 -20.40 -19.58 -10.37
N LEU A 408 -19.90 -18.79 -11.32
CA LEU A 408 -19.05 -17.64 -11.09
C LEU A 408 -19.57 -16.45 -11.89
N GLY A 409 -19.68 -15.31 -11.20
CA GLY A 409 -19.89 -13.99 -11.77
C GLY A 409 -18.62 -13.18 -11.63
N ILE A 410 -18.14 -12.57 -12.71
CA ILE A 410 -16.97 -11.70 -12.71
C ILE A 410 -17.42 -10.26 -13.00
N ASP A 411 -17.20 -9.36 -12.04
CA ASP A 411 -17.69 -7.99 -12.07
C ASP A 411 -16.57 -6.96 -12.11
N SER A 412 -16.72 -6.03 -13.06
CA SER A 412 -15.89 -4.83 -13.23
C SER A 412 -16.67 -3.52 -13.09
N LEU A 413 -18.01 -3.58 -13.10
CA LEU A 413 -18.86 -2.39 -13.22
C LEU A 413 -19.65 -2.07 -11.94
N GLY A 414 -20.06 -3.06 -11.15
CA GLY A 414 -20.90 -2.83 -9.98
C GLY A 414 -22.32 -2.35 -10.31
N GLY A 415 -22.97 -1.70 -9.32
CA GLY A 415 -24.32 -1.13 -9.47
C GLY A 415 -25.39 -2.15 -9.91
N GLU A 416 -26.28 -1.72 -10.80
CA GLU A 416 -27.34 -2.58 -11.35
C GLU A 416 -26.79 -3.68 -12.30
N ALA A 417 -25.62 -3.48 -12.92
CA ALA A 417 -24.98 -4.51 -13.73
C ALA A 417 -24.48 -5.67 -12.86
N GLY A 418 -23.81 -5.34 -11.75
CA GLY A 418 -23.41 -6.31 -10.72
C GLY A 418 -24.61 -7.05 -10.12
N LYS A 419 -25.71 -6.33 -9.85
CA LYS A 419 -26.98 -6.92 -9.38
C LYS A 419 -27.56 -7.93 -10.36
N ARG A 420 -27.66 -7.59 -11.66
CA ARG A 420 -28.17 -8.51 -12.69
C ARG A 420 -27.36 -9.80 -12.75
N MET A 421 -26.04 -9.71 -12.67
CA MET A 421 -25.19 -10.90 -12.59
C MET A 421 -25.42 -11.70 -11.31
N SER A 422 -25.58 -11.03 -10.16
CA SER A 422 -25.84 -11.72 -8.89
C SER A 422 -27.12 -12.56 -8.91
N VAL A 423 -28.16 -12.09 -9.61
CA VAL A 423 -29.44 -12.81 -9.80
C VAL A 423 -29.29 -13.99 -10.77
N ALA A 424 -28.35 -13.91 -11.72
CA ALA A 424 -28.10 -14.98 -12.67
C ALA A 424 -27.46 -16.21 -12.03
N LEU A 425 -26.73 -16.02 -10.92
CA LEU A 425 -25.95 -17.07 -10.29
C LEU A 425 -26.82 -18.20 -9.75
N ARG A 426 -26.32 -19.42 -9.91
CA ARG A 426 -26.90 -20.61 -9.27
C ARG A 426 -26.79 -20.51 -7.74
N PRO A 427 -27.58 -21.30 -6.98
CA PRO A 427 -27.38 -21.44 -5.53
C PRO A 427 -25.93 -21.85 -5.18
N GLY A 428 -25.32 -21.15 -4.22
CA GLY A 428 -23.91 -21.31 -3.83
C GLY A 428 -22.90 -20.68 -4.78
N GLY A 429 -23.36 -19.90 -5.77
CA GLY A 429 -22.52 -19.19 -6.72
C GLY A 429 -21.68 -18.09 -6.06
N GLN A 430 -20.60 -17.71 -6.73
CA GLN A 430 -19.69 -16.66 -6.28
C GLN A 430 -19.74 -15.48 -7.24
N LEU A 431 -19.85 -14.26 -6.70
CA LEU A 431 -19.66 -13.02 -7.44
C LEU A 431 -18.32 -12.41 -7.01
N VAL A 432 -17.41 -12.21 -7.95
CA VAL A 432 -16.06 -11.69 -7.70
C VAL A 432 -15.91 -10.34 -8.38
N MET A 433 -15.64 -9.32 -7.58
CA MET A 433 -15.28 -7.99 -8.08
C MET A 433 -13.76 -7.86 -8.19
N HIS A 434 -13.25 -7.45 -9.34
CA HIS A 434 -11.80 -7.22 -9.52
C HIS A 434 -11.46 -5.79 -9.96
N SER A 435 -12.47 -4.96 -10.20
CA SER A 435 -12.35 -3.59 -10.70
C SER A 435 -13.52 -2.74 -10.19
N LEU A 436 -13.34 -1.42 -10.19
CA LEU A 436 -14.34 -0.42 -9.82
C LEU A 436 -14.47 0.64 -10.92
N GLN A 437 -14.65 0.21 -12.17
CA GLN A 437 -14.55 1.10 -13.33
C GLN A 437 -15.58 2.26 -13.29
N THR A 438 -16.77 2.01 -12.72
CA THR A 438 -17.83 3.03 -12.56
C THR A 438 -17.80 3.70 -11.18
N GLY A 439 -16.99 3.20 -10.25
CA GLY A 439 -17.03 3.55 -8.83
C GLY A 439 -18.27 3.08 -8.06
N GLN A 440 -19.17 2.30 -8.69
CA GLN A 440 -20.37 1.79 -8.04
C GLN A 440 -20.12 0.46 -7.31
N VAL A 441 -20.75 0.29 -6.15
CA VAL A 441 -20.78 -0.99 -5.42
C VAL A 441 -21.95 -1.84 -5.97
N PRO A 442 -21.80 -3.17 -6.12
CA PRO A 442 -22.91 -4.03 -6.53
C PRO A 442 -24.03 -4.01 -5.51
N THR A 443 -25.26 -3.83 -5.99
CA THR A 443 -26.45 -3.93 -5.15
C THR A 443 -26.92 -5.38 -5.11
N ILE A 444 -26.60 -6.13 -4.05
CA ILE A 444 -27.03 -7.53 -3.91
C ILE A 444 -28.29 -7.62 -3.03
N SER A 445 -29.28 -8.39 -3.49
CA SER A 445 -30.47 -8.66 -2.67
C SER A 445 -30.11 -9.56 -1.48
N PRO A 446 -30.49 -9.21 -0.23
CA PRO A 446 -30.27 -10.07 0.94
C PRO A 446 -30.82 -11.49 0.78
N SER A 447 -31.90 -11.67 -0.01
CA SER A 447 -32.48 -12.99 -0.28
C SER A 447 -31.51 -13.92 -1.03
N LEU A 448 -30.65 -13.38 -1.90
CA LEU A 448 -29.63 -14.17 -2.60
C LEU A 448 -28.53 -14.64 -1.64
N LEU A 449 -28.17 -13.83 -0.66
CA LEU A 449 -27.19 -14.20 0.36
C LEU A 449 -27.77 -15.27 1.30
N MET A 450 -28.96 -15.02 1.85
CA MET A 450 -29.55 -15.90 2.89
C MET A 450 -30.07 -17.22 2.33
N TYR A 451 -30.75 -17.20 1.18
CA TYR A 451 -31.48 -18.37 0.68
C TYR A 451 -30.78 -19.05 -0.49
N GLN A 452 -30.05 -18.28 -1.31
CA GLN A 452 -29.27 -18.83 -2.42
C GLN A 452 -27.80 -19.01 -2.07
N GLN A 453 -27.35 -18.59 -0.88
CA GLN A 453 -25.96 -18.75 -0.43
C GLN A 453 -24.95 -18.17 -1.44
N ILE A 454 -25.33 -17.10 -2.13
CA ILE A 454 -24.40 -16.36 -2.99
C ILE A 454 -23.34 -15.71 -2.11
N SER A 455 -22.08 -15.80 -2.52
CA SER A 455 -20.97 -15.14 -1.83
C SER A 455 -20.35 -14.05 -2.68
N LEU A 456 -20.04 -12.91 -2.04
CA LEU A 456 -19.37 -11.78 -2.65
C LEU A 456 -17.90 -11.77 -2.25
N HIS A 457 -17.02 -11.65 -3.23
CA HIS A 457 -15.58 -11.61 -3.05
C HIS A 457 -14.98 -10.40 -3.76
N GLY A 458 -13.87 -9.89 -3.24
CA GLY A 458 -13.00 -8.95 -3.94
C GLY A 458 -11.73 -9.67 -4.36
N PHE A 459 -11.19 -9.32 -5.52
CA PHE A 459 -9.89 -9.79 -6.00
C PHE A 459 -8.95 -8.61 -6.24
N ASN A 460 -7.72 -8.71 -5.73
CA ASN A 460 -6.66 -7.74 -5.95
C ASN A 460 -5.34 -8.47 -6.19
N MET A 461 -4.71 -8.24 -7.35
CA MET A 461 -3.48 -8.94 -7.73
C MET A 461 -2.33 -8.67 -6.77
N ALA A 462 -2.16 -7.43 -6.29
CA ALA A 462 -1.08 -7.12 -5.35
C ALA A 462 -1.25 -7.86 -4.02
N GLN A 463 -2.49 -7.91 -3.51
CA GLN A 463 -2.79 -8.70 -2.31
C GLN A 463 -2.53 -10.19 -2.53
N TRP A 464 -2.94 -10.73 -3.68
CA TRP A 464 -2.68 -12.13 -4.02
C TRP A 464 -1.17 -12.44 -4.03
N VAL A 465 -0.35 -11.56 -4.60
CA VAL A 465 1.12 -11.69 -4.60
C VAL A 465 1.70 -11.62 -3.19
N ASP A 466 1.19 -10.74 -2.33
CA ASP A 466 1.64 -10.65 -0.94
C ASP A 466 1.29 -11.90 -0.12
N GLU A 467 0.16 -12.55 -0.40
CA GLU A 467 -0.29 -13.77 0.27
C GLU A 467 0.41 -15.04 -0.23
N ASN A 468 0.71 -15.12 -1.54
CA ASN A 468 1.24 -16.33 -2.18
C ASN A 468 2.75 -16.27 -2.49
N GLY A 469 3.33 -15.07 -2.51
CA GLY A 469 4.74 -14.84 -2.81
C GLY A 469 5.05 -14.64 -4.30
N VAL A 470 6.24 -14.07 -4.55
CA VAL A 470 6.69 -13.69 -5.91
C VAL A 470 6.96 -14.90 -6.80
N GLU A 471 7.40 -16.03 -6.26
CA GLU A 471 7.66 -17.24 -7.06
C GLU A 471 6.36 -17.82 -7.63
N ALA A 472 5.26 -17.84 -6.85
CA ALA A 472 3.95 -18.25 -7.36
C ALA A 472 3.44 -17.32 -8.48
N TYR A 473 3.77 -16.02 -8.41
CA TYR A 473 3.48 -15.07 -9.48
C TYR A 473 4.31 -15.34 -10.74
N LYS A 474 5.60 -15.69 -10.59
CA LYS A 474 6.47 -16.07 -11.71
C LYS A 474 6.02 -17.37 -12.38
N ASP A 475 5.59 -18.37 -11.63
CA ASP A 475 5.05 -19.62 -12.19
C ASP A 475 3.78 -19.37 -13.02
N MET A 476 2.91 -18.48 -12.53
CA MET A 476 1.74 -18.02 -13.29
C MET A 476 2.15 -17.30 -14.57
N LEU A 477 3.12 -16.38 -14.49
CA LEU A 477 3.63 -15.66 -15.66
C LEU A 477 4.23 -16.61 -16.70
N ASN A 478 4.96 -17.64 -16.28
CA ASN A 478 5.51 -18.68 -17.16
C ASN A 478 4.40 -19.42 -17.89
N THR A 479 3.39 -19.88 -17.15
CA THR A 479 2.20 -20.55 -17.72
C THR A 479 1.50 -19.66 -18.75
N ILE A 480 1.27 -18.38 -18.42
CA ILE A 480 0.65 -17.43 -19.34
C ILE A 480 1.54 -17.18 -20.56
N GLY A 481 2.86 -17.08 -20.36
CA GLY A 481 3.83 -16.90 -21.44
C GLY A 481 3.78 -18.03 -22.46
N GLU A 482 3.72 -19.28 -22.00
CA GLU A 482 3.55 -20.45 -22.87
C GLU A 482 2.25 -20.37 -23.69
N LEU A 483 1.14 -19.94 -23.07
CA LEU A 483 -0.14 -19.77 -23.78
C LEU A 483 -0.08 -18.66 -24.85
N VAL A 484 0.57 -17.54 -24.53
CA VAL A 484 0.74 -16.43 -25.46
C VAL A 484 1.66 -16.82 -26.61
N GLN A 485 2.79 -17.47 -26.33
CA GLN A 485 3.73 -17.97 -27.34
C GLN A 485 3.08 -18.99 -28.28
N ALA A 486 2.21 -19.84 -27.75
CA ALA A 486 1.45 -20.81 -28.55
C ALA A 486 0.31 -20.16 -29.38
N GLY A 487 0.07 -18.85 -29.24
CA GLY A 487 -1.02 -18.15 -29.92
C GLY A 487 -2.42 -18.50 -29.39
N ASN A 488 -2.51 -19.09 -28.19
CA ASN A 488 -3.77 -19.48 -27.56
C ASN A 488 -4.39 -18.36 -26.70
N LEU A 489 -3.60 -17.36 -26.34
CA LEU A 489 -4.02 -16.23 -25.51
C LEU A 489 -3.42 -14.93 -26.05
N GLU A 490 -4.27 -13.98 -26.42
CA GLU A 490 -3.83 -12.67 -26.94
C GLU A 490 -4.68 -11.53 -26.39
N LEU A 491 -4.09 -10.34 -26.23
CA LEU A 491 -4.79 -9.11 -25.90
C LEU A 491 -4.79 -8.17 -27.09
N ALA A 492 -5.94 -7.55 -27.36
CA ALA A 492 -6.01 -6.40 -28.26
C ALA A 492 -5.22 -5.24 -27.63
N THR A 493 -4.16 -4.78 -28.29
CA THR A 493 -3.25 -3.74 -27.79
C THR A 493 -3.03 -2.68 -28.86
N ALA A 494 -2.93 -1.42 -28.40
CA ALA A 494 -2.62 -0.27 -29.24
C ALA A 494 -1.31 0.33 -28.76
N GLU A 495 -0.28 0.27 -29.60
CA GLU A 495 1.04 0.81 -29.26
C GLU A 495 1.09 2.32 -29.49
N ALA A 496 1.59 3.05 -28.49
CA ALA A 496 1.74 4.50 -28.54
C ALA A 496 3.18 4.89 -28.17
N PRO A 497 4.05 5.16 -29.15
CA PRO A 497 5.42 5.59 -28.89
C PRO A 497 5.48 6.89 -28.12
N VAL A 498 6.20 6.91 -26.99
CA VAL A 498 6.32 8.08 -26.11
C VAL A 498 7.36 9.06 -26.63
N ARG A 499 8.42 8.58 -27.27
CA ARG A 499 9.42 9.45 -27.92
C ARG A 499 8.77 10.20 -29.07
N GLY A 500 8.73 11.52 -28.99
CA GLY A 500 8.05 12.36 -29.97
C GLY A 500 6.52 12.35 -29.87
N MET A 501 5.96 11.82 -28.78
CA MET A 501 4.52 11.87 -28.54
C MET A 501 4.06 13.32 -28.41
N GLU A 502 3.03 13.66 -29.19
CA GLU A 502 2.33 14.94 -29.11
C GLU A 502 1.14 14.85 -28.14
N PRO A 503 0.68 15.97 -27.55
CA PRO A 503 -0.40 15.95 -26.56
C PRO A 503 -1.69 15.27 -27.03
N SER A 504 -2.03 15.38 -28.31
CA SER A 504 -3.20 14.70 -28.89
C SER A 504 -3.07 13.18 -28.93
N ALA A 505 -1.86 12.67 -29.15
CA ALA A 505 -1.58 11.23 -29.13
C ALA A 505 -1.61 10.67 -27.70
N LEU A 506 -1.09 11.43 -26.73
CA LEU A 506 -1.25 11.08 -25.31
C LEU A 506 -2.74 11.01 -24.94
N LYS A 507 -3.52 12.02 -25.31
CA LYS A 507 -4.97 12.05 -25.10
C LYS A 507 -5.69 10.83 -25.70
N ALA A 508 -5.29 10.44 -26.92
CA ALA A 508 -5.82 9.25 -27.57
C ALA A 508 -5.47 7.96 -26.79
N ALA A 509 -4.24 7.85 -26.28
CA ALA A 509 -3.80 6.70 -25.50
C ALA A 509 -4.49 6.58 -24.13
N LEU A 510 -4.85 7.71 -23.50
CA LEU A 510 -5.61 7.74 -22.24
C LEU A 510 -7.09 7.40 -22.44
N SER A 511 -7.67 7.85 -23.57
CA SER A 511 -9.10 7.70 -23.85
C SER A 511 -9.50 6.34 -24.44
N SER A 512 -8.60 5.66 -25.17
CA SER A 512 -8.84 4.32 -25.74
C SER A 512 -9.24 3.27 -24.69
N HIS A 513 -8.78 3.45 -23.45
CA HIS A 513 -9.13 2.58 -22.33
C HIS A 513 -10.58 2.79 -21.84
N ARG A 514 -11.13 3.99 -22.02
CA ARG A 514 -12.48 4.38 -21.55
C ARG A 514 -13.58 4.15 -22.57
N ARG A 515 -13.28 4.30 -23.87
CA ARG A 515 -14.22 4.06 -24.98
C ARG A 515 -13.47 3.47 -26.15
N GLY A 516 -14.05 2.46 -26.79
CA GLY A 516 -13.59 2.05 -28.12
C GLY A 516 -13.73 3.22 -29.09
N ALA A 517 -12.78 3.39 -29.99
CA ALA A 517 -12.99 4.29 -31.14
C ALA A 517 -14.20 3.77 -31.93
N ALA A 518 -15.01 4.66 -32.49
CA ALA A 518 -16.19 4.26 -33.26
C ALA A 518 -15.79 3.25 -34.35
N GLY A 519 -16.26 2.01 -34.21
CA GLY A 519 -15.89 0.95 -35.14
C GLY A 519 -14.58 0.20 -34.84
N ARG A 520 -13.99 0.25 -33.63
CA ARG A 520 -12.87 -0.63 -33.23
C ARG A 520 -13.07 -1.29 -31.84
N PRO A 521 -12.59 -2.54 -31.65
CA PRO A 521 -12.43 -3.16 -30.34
C PRO A 521 -11.75 -2.24 -29.32
N ARG A 522 -12.10 -2.36 -28.04
CA ARG A 522 -11.29 -1.71 -26.99
C ARG A 522 -9.93 -2.38 -26.93
N GLU A 523 -8.91 -1.60 -27.24
CA GLU A 523 -7.51 -2.00 -27.19
C GLU A 523 -6.88 -1.47 -25.91
N ARG A 524 -5.96 -2.25 -25.34
CA ARG A 524 -5.13 -1.78 -24.24
C ARG A 524 -4.01 -0.88 -24.79
N SER A 525 -3.95 0.37 -24.36
CA SER A 525 -2.81 1.24 -24.68
C SER A 525 -1.53 0.73 -24.05
N VAL A 526 -0.53 0.51 -24.89
CA VAL A 526 0.84 0.17 -24.51
C VAL A 526 1.74 1.33 -24.93
N LEU A 527 2.25 2.06 -23.95
CA LEU A 527 3.25 3.09 -24.16
C LEU A 527 4.57 2.44 -24.53
N VAL A 528 5.06 2.70 -25.74
CA VAL A 528 6.35 2.19 -26.21
C VAL A 528 7.44 3.20 -25.84
N LEU A 529 8.36 2.76 -25.00
CA LEU A 529 9.36 3.60 -24.34
C LEU A 529 10.77 3.37 -24.90
N GLY A 530 11.05 2.15 -25.35
CA GLY A 530 12.35 1.76 -25.87
C GLY A 530 12.34 0.37 -26.49
N SER A 531 13.54 -0.15 -26.72
CA SER A 531 13.77 -1.50 -27.23
C SER A 531 14.98 -2.10 -26.53
N GLU A 532 15.14 -3.42 -26.61
CA GLU A 532 16.33 -4.07 -26.06
C GLU A 532 17.62 -3.58 -26.75
N ALA A 533 17.56 -3.28 -28.05
CA ALA A 533 18.68 -2.69 -28.77
C ALA A 533 19.05 -1.31 -28.20
N ALA A 534 18.06 -0.43 -28.00
CA ALA A 534 18.27 0.88 -27.41
C ALA A 534 18.78 0.79 -25.96
N ALA A 535 18.30 -0.19 -25.18
CA ALA A 535 18.80 -0.45 -23.83
C ALA A 535 20.29 -0.82 -23.83
N ASN A 536 20.72 -1.64 -24.80
CA ASN A 536 22.13 -2.01 -24.96
C ASN A 536 23.00 -0.82 -25.39
N GLU A 537 22.53 0.03 -26.30
CA GLU A 537 23.23 1.26 -26.71
C GLU A 537 23.44 2.19 -25.51
N VAL A 538 22.36 2.49 -24.79
CA VAL A 538 22.40 3.34 -23.58
C VAL A 538 23.31 2.72 -22.52
N TYR A 539 23.31 1.39 -22.36
CA TYR A 539 24.23 0.71 -21.45
C TYR A 539 25.70 0.98 -21.82
N PHE A 540 26.08 0.84 -23.09
CA PHE A 540 27.48 1.08 -23.50
C PHE A 540 27.89 2.53 -23.34
N GLU A 541 27.01 3.48 -23.67
CA GLU A 541 27.24 4.92 -23.45
C GLU A 541 27.40 5.25 -21.96
N LEU A 542 26.54 4.65 -21.12
CA LEU A 542 26.60 4.79 -19.68
C LEU A 542 27.91 4.25 -19.11
N GLN A 543 28.33 3.05 -19.51
CA GLN A 543 29.59 2.46 -19.07
C GLN A 543 30.81 3.27 -19.52
N ALA A 544 30.80 3.79 -20.75
CA ALA A 544 31.85 4.67 -21.25
C ALA A 544 31.93 5.97 -20.44
N SER A 545 30.78 6.57 -20.14
CA SER A 545 30.68 7.79 -19.33
C SER A 545 31.17 7.56 -17.90
N ILE A 546 30.75 6.46 -17.27
CA ILE A 546 31.22 6.08 -15.92
C ILE A 546 32.75 5.87 -15.93
N ARG A 547 33.30 5.12 -16.88
CA ARG A 547 34.77 4.95 -17.00
C ARG A 547 35.50 6.27 -17.19
N SER A 548 34.95 7.19 -17.99
CA SER A 548 35.53 8.51 -18.20
C SER A 548 35.49 9.38 -16.95
N MET A 549 34.46 9.25 -16.10
CA MET A 549 34.34 9.99 -14.85
C MET A 549 35.32 9.48 -13.78
N TYR A 550 35.66 8.19 -13.78
CA TYR A 550 36.43 7.55 -12.69
C TYR A 550 37.85 7.13 -13.06
N GLY A 551 38.28 7.30 -14.31
CA GLY A 551 39.58 6.82 -14.79
C GLY A 551 39.57 5.30 -14.97
N ALA A 552 40.40 4.78 -15.87
CA ALA A 552 40.53 3.34 -16.05
C ALA A 552 41.12 2.72 -14.78
N ASP A 553 40.33 1.99 -14.00
CA ASP A 553 40.90 0.91 -13.20
C ASP A 553 41.63 -0.01 -14.18
N GLU A 554 42.95 -0.10 -14.05
CA GLU A 554 43.75 -1.06 -14.80
C GLU A 554 43.11 -2.45 -14.70
N PRO A 555 43.01 -3.21 -15.81
CA PRO A 555 42.59 -4.59 -15.71
C PRO A 555 43.58 -5.32 -14.80
N GLN A 556 43.11 -5.81 -13.65
CA GLN A 556 43.90 -6.71 -12.82
C GLN A 556 44.21 -7.98 -13.61
N THR A 557 45.41 -8.03 -14.20
CA THR A 557 46.02 -9.28 -14.67
C THR A 557 46.24 -10.21 -13.47
N PRO A 558 45.86 -11.51 -13.55
CA PRO A 558 46.11 -12.44 -12.47
C PRO A 558 47.57 -12.89 -12.52
N ALA A 559 48.41 -12.39 -11.60
CA ALA A 559 49.78 -12.88 -11.46
C ALA A 559 49.85 -13.94 -10.36
N ALA A 560 50.14 -15.16 -10.78
CA ALA A 560 50.43 -16.31 -9.93
C ALA A 560 51.86 -16.25 -9.33
N GLY A 561 52.02 -16.78 -8.10
CA GLY A 561 53.15 -17.65 -7.76
C GLY A 561 54.39 -17.07 -7.03
N ALA A 562 54.33 -17.15 -5.69
CA ALA A 562 55.41 -17.51 -4.73
C ALA A 562 56.54 -16.52 -4.33
N PRO A 563 57.09 -16.63 -3.09
CA PRO A 563 57.76 -15.55 -2.33
C PRO A 563 59.28 -15.74 -2.14
N PRO A 564 59.97 -14.82 -1.44
CA PRO A 564 60.99 -15.26 -0.48
C PRO A 564 60.99 -14.53 0.88
N ALA A 565 61.75 -15.11 1.81
CA ALA A 565 61.65 -15.01 3.26
C ALA A 565 62.58 -13.97 3.95
N GLN A 566 62.03 -13.37 5.01
CA GLN A 566 62.54 -13.02 6.37
C GLN A 566 64.01 -12.59 6.64
N SER A 567 64.13 -11.51 7.45
CA SER A 567 65.01 -11.33 8.66
C SER A 567 65.43 -9.85 8.82
N ALA A 568 65.46 -9.14 9.96
CA ALA A 568 65.00 -9.30 11.35
C ALA A 568 65.14 -7.94 12.12
N ALA A 569 64.11 -7.59 12.93
CA ALA A 569 64.10 -7.01 14.30
C ALA A 569 64.74 -5.61 14.67
N PRO A 570 64.42 -4.98 15.85
CA PRO A 570 63.91 -3.59 16.05
C PRO A 570 64.86 -2.71 16.96
N PRO A 571 64.49 -1.61 17.71
CA PRO A 571 63.22 -0.86 17.93
C PRO A 571 63.32 0.70 17.95
N LEU A 572 62.20 1.42 18.11
CA LEU A 572 61.94 2.51 19.09
C LEU A 572 60.56 3.20 18.89
N GLN A 573 59.95 3.66 19.99
CA GLN A 573 58.54 4.04 20.17
C GLN A 573 58.24 5.56 20.03
N SER A 574 57.02 5.86 19.51
CA SER A 574 56.09 7.02 19.70
C SER A 574 56.51 8.46 19.27
N PRO A 575 55.55 9.38 18.99
CA PRO A 575 54.10 9.35 19.29
C PRO A 575 53.14 9.63 18.11
N VAL A 576 51.86 9.36 18.39
CA VAL A 576 50.66 9.48 17.55
C VAL A 576 50.26 10.95 17.35
N ALA A 577 49.92 11.33 16.11
CA ALA A 577 49.27 12.60 15.78
C ALA A 577 47.78 12.38 15.46
N ALA A 578 46.93 13.21 16.07
CA ALA A 578 45.47 13.16 16.01
C ALA A 578 44.89 13.72 14.69
N SER A 579 43.77 13.15 14.22
CA SER A 579 42.94 13.68 13.14
C SER A 579 41.99 14.79 13.64
N PRO A 580 41.56 15.75 12.79
CA PRO A 580 40.82 16.93 13.25
C PRO A 580 39.36 16.61 13.59
N GLN A 581 38.88 17.15 14.71
CA GLN A 581 37.50 17.09 15.19
C GLN A 581 36.58 17.97 14.32
N ARG A 582 35.31 17.56 14.11
CA ARG A 582 34.25 18.46 13.62
C ARG A 582 33.96 19.53 14.69
N PRO A 583 33.66 20.79 14.30
CA PRO A 583 33.43 21.88 15.23
C PRO A 583 32.20 21.63 16.12
N ARG A 584 32.23 22.20 17.32
CA ARG A 584 31.12 22.07 18.30
C ARG A 584 29.93 22.91 17.86
N ALA A 585 28.73 22.57 18.34
CA ALA A 585 27.47 23.23 17.99
C ALA A 585 27.49 24.76 18.13
N SER A 586 28.27 25.29 19.07
CA SER A 586 28.47 26.72 19.29
C SER A 586 29.21 27.45 18.17
N GLU A 587 29.99 26.72 17.36
CA GLU A 587 30.75 27.26 16.24
C GLU A 587 29.97 27.21 14.92
N ARG A 588 28.77 26.59 14.90
CA ARG A 588 27.99 26.39 13.67
C ARG A 588 26.95 27.49 13.40
N TRP A 589 26.44 28.15 14.45
CA TRP A 589 25.38 29.16 14.29
C TRP A 589 25.81 30.46 14.95
N GLY A 590 26.35 31.39 14.16
CA GLY A 590 26.71 32.73 14.63
C GLY A 590 25.49 33.60 14.93
N ASP A 591 24.32 33.26 14.38
CA ASP A 591 23.09 34.03 14.48
C ASP A 591 21.93 33.16 15.00
N ALA A 592 21.18 33.66 15.97
CA ALA A 592 20.05 32.95 16.57
C ALA A 592 18.78 33.00 15.70
N ALA A 593 18.65 33.99 14.81
CA ALA A 593 17.56 34.05 13.85
C ALA A 593 17.65 32.88 12.85
N GLU A 594 18.87 32.52 12.44
CA GLU A 594 19.15 31.36 11.58
C GLU A 594 18.83 30.03 12.29
N MET A 595 19.16 29.93 13.58
CA MET A 595 18.87 28.74 14.38
C MET A 595 17.36 28.53 14.59
N LEU A 596 16.60 29.59 14.88
CA LEU A 596 15.15 29.52 15.05
C LEU A 596 14.43 29.23 13.73
N ALA A 597 14.98 29.69 12.61
CA ALA A 597 14.49 29.36 11.27
C ALA A 597 14.77 27.90 10.90
N GLU A 598 16.00 27.40 11.09
CA GLU A 598 16.33 25.99 10.81
C GLU A 598 15.54 25.01 11.68
N LEU A 599 15.32 25.34 12.95
CA LEU A 599 14.53 24.51 13.87
C LEU A 599 13.02 24.65 13.69
N SER A 600 12.57 25.47 12.74
CA SER A 600 11.14 25.73 12.47
C SER A 600 10.38 26.28 13.68
N LEU A 601 11.07 27.04 14.53
CA LEU A 601 10.51 27.69 15.73
C LEU A 601 10.23 29.18 15.51
N SER A 602 10.44 29.68 14.29
CA SER A 602 10.26 31.08 13.90
C SER A 602 8.88 31.65 14.25
N GLN A 603 7.83 30.83 14.25
CA GLN A 603 6.47 31.22 14.65
C GLN A 603 6.31 31.60 16.13
N TYR A 604 7.29 31.28 16.98
CA TYR A 604 7.29 31.65 18.39
C TYR A 604 8.09 32.93 18.66
N ALA A 605 8.82 33.46 17.66
CA ALA A 605 9.57 34.71 17.79
C ALA A 605 8.64 35.91 18.08
N SER A 606 7.44 35.92 17.49
CA SER A 606 6.44 36.98 17.71
C SER A 606 5.83 36.99 19.11
N ALA A 607 6.00 35.92 19.90
CA ALA A 607 5.57 35.88 21.30
C ALA A 607 6.56 36.58 22.25
N PHE A 608 7.73 36.99 21.76
CA PHE A 608 8.78 37.70 22.50
C PHE A 608 8.92 39.17 22.07
N GLU A 609 8.08 39.67 21.16
CA GLU A 609 8.19 41.04 20.61
C GLU A 609 7.43 42.12 21.41
N GLU A 610 6.75 41.80 22.52
CA GLU A 610 5.97 42.81 23.26
C GLU A 610 6.78 43.65 24.28
N GLU A 611 8.04 43.36 24.57
CA GLU A 611 8.92 44.28 25.31
C GLU A 611 10.32 44.31 24.68
N GLU A 612 10.80 45.50 24.30
CA GLU A 612 12.04 45.76 23.52
C GLU A 612 13.34 45.29 24.21
N MET A 613 13.55 43.97 24.29
CA MET A 613 14.79 43.31 24.72
C MET A 613 14.97 42.04 23.87
N THR A 614 16.09 41.93 23.13
CA THR A 614 16.26 40.80 22.20
C THR A 614 16.38 39.47 22.95
N SER A 615 15.65 38.47 22.46
CA SER A 615 15.30 37.22 23.17
C SER A 615 16.49 36.38 23.65
N ILE A 616 17.70 36.66 23.18
CA ILE A 616 18.90 35.87 23.47
C ILE A 616 19.60 36.38 24.72
N GLU A 617 19.72 37.70 24.89
CA GLU A 617 20.39 38.30 26.05
C GLU A 617 19.62 37.98 27.35
N LEU A 618 18.29 37.90 27.28
CA LEU A 618 17.45 37.47 28.39
C LEU A 618 17.70 36.00 28.76
N LEU A 619 17.85 35.13 27.76
CA LEU A 619 18.10 33.69 27.96
C LEU A 619 19.51 33.44 28.50
N GLU A 620 20.49 34.22 28.05
CA GLU A 620 21.86 34.21 28.55
C GLU A 620 21.95 34.71 30.00
N ASP A 621 21.27 35.81 30.35
CA ASP A 621 21.20 36.31 31.73
C ASP A 621 20.51 35.30 32.67
N ILE A 622 19.41 34.67 32.24
CA ILE A 622 18.72 33.62 33.00
C ILE A 622 19.68 32.45 33.26
N VAL A 623 20.35 31.94 32.23
CA VAL A 623 21.26 30.79 32.33
C VAL A 623 22.52 31.10 33.16
N SER A 624 23.01 32.34 33.15
CA SER A 624 24.19 32.77 33.91
C SER A 624 23.99 32.80 35.44
N ARG A 625 22.74 32.71 35.92
CA ARG A 625 22.39 32.66 37.35
C ARG A 625 22.55 31.23 37.87
N GLY A 626 22.84 31.10 39.18
CA GLY A 626 23.20 29.81 39.79
C GLY A 626 22.23 28.65 39.57
N ASP A 627 20.93 28.93 39.35
CA ASP A 627 19.88 27.93 39.06
C ASP A 627 19.26 28.09 37.66
N GLY A 628 19.92 28.85 36.78
CA GLY A 628 19.40 29.37 35.51
C GLY A 628 18.96 28.35 34.47
N GLU A 629 19.72 27.26 34.29
CA GLU A 629 19.36 26.19 33.35
C GLU A 629 18.03 25.52 33.71
N LYS A 630 17.76 25.39 35.02
CA LYS A 630 16.55 24.75 35.51
C LYS A 630 15.35 25.68 35.35
N GLU A 631 15.50 26.97 35.67
CA GLU A 631 14.47 27.98 35.43
C GLU A 631 14.10 28.03 33.94
N LEU A 632 15.09 27.95 33.04
CA LEU A 632 14.84 27.94 31.61
C LEU A 632 14.13 26.66 31.14
N MET A 633 14.52 25.49 31.66
CA MET A 633 13.86 24.21 31.35
C MET A 633 12.38 24.18 31.78
N ASP A 634 12.06 24.83 32.89
CA ASP A 634 10.70 24.92 33.43
C ASP A 634 9.88 25.98 32.69
N ALA A 635 10.45 27.14 32.35
CA ALA A 635 9.80 28.14 31.50
C ALA A 635 9.42 27.57 30.12
N LEU A 636 10.33 26.85 29.46
CA LEU A 636 10.05 26.18 28.17
C LEU A 636 8.93 25.13 28.29
N LYS A 637 8.77 24.53 29.47
CA LYS A 637 7.70 23.58 29.75
C LYS A 637 6.36 24.28 29.89
N GLU A 638 6.32 25.41 30.59
CA GLU A 638 5.13 26.25 30.76
C GLU A 638 4.70 26.86 29.42
N MET A 639 5.66 27.22 28.56
CA MET A 639 5.42 27.62 27.17
C MET A 639 4.96 26.47 26.24
N GLY A 640 4.81 25.25 26.77
CA GLY A 640 4.18 24.13 26.07
C GLY A 640 5.13 23.18 25.33
N ILE A 641 6.45 23.35 25.44
CA ILE A 641 7.43 22.42 24.87
C ILE A 641 7.56 21.20 25.77
N LYS A 642 6.63 20.25 25.64
CA LYS A 642 6.50 19.14 26.62
C LYS A 642 7.56 18.04 26.46
N LYS A 643 8.16 17.86 25.27
CA LYS A 643 9.19 16.84 25.02
C LYS A 643 10.53 17.23 25.65
N MET A 644 11.00 16.41 26.60
CA MET A 644 12.24 16.62 27.36
C MET A 644 13.46 16.81 26.45
N GLY A 645 13.60 15.99 25.40
CA GLY A 645 14.75 16.05 24.49
C GLY A 645 14.83 17.36 23.68
N HIS A 646 13.70 18.01 23.40
CA HIS A 646 13.70 19.30 22.72
C HIS A 646 14.08 20.43 23.66
N ARG A 647 13.58 20.40 24.90
CA ARG A 647 13.99 21.37 25.93
C ARG A 647 15.48 21.27 26.25
N GLN A 648 16.02 20.06 26.35
CA GLN A 648 17.46 19.83 26.56
C GLN A 648 18.31 20.29 25.37
N ALA A 649 17.84 20.10 24.13
CA ALA A 649 18.54 20.60 22.95
C ALA A 649 18.57 22.14 22.91
N ILE A 650 17.49 22.81 23.31
CA ILE A 650 17.41 24.28 23.36
C ILE A 650 18.29 24.83 24.49
N VAL A 651 18.18 24.29 25.71
CA VAL A 651 19.02 24.73 26.84
C VAL A 651 20.50 24.45 26.58
N GLY A 652 20.84 23.29 25.98
CA GLY A 652 22.21 22.98 25.59
C GLY A 652 22.77 23.88 24.47
N ALA A 653 21.91 24.39 23.58
CA ALA A 653 22.32 25.36 22.57
C ALA A 653 22.55 26.77 23.16
N VAL A 654 21.75 27.18 24.15
CA VAL A 654 21.91 28.46 24.87
C VAL A 654 23.15 28.44 25.76
N VAL A 655 23.32 27.40 26.59
CA VAL A 655 24.50 27.21 27.46
C VAL A 655 25.77 27.07 26.63
N GLY A 656 25.69 26.44 25.45
CA GLY A 656 26.85 26.27 24.56
C GLY A 656 27.34 27.57 23.92
N LYS A 657 26.53 28.64 23.91
CA LYS A 657 26.90 29.95 23.35
C LYS A 657 27.43 30.97 24.39
N LEU A 658 27.14 30.77 25.68
CA LEU A 658 27.83 31.42 26.82
C LEU A 658 29.24 30.81 27.00
#